data_AF-A0A661FKM9-F1
#
_entry.id   AF-A0A661FKM9-F1
#
_cell.length_a   1.000
_cell.length_b   1.000
_cell.length_c   1.000
_cell.angle_alpha   90.00
_cell.angle_beta   90.00
_cell.angle_gamma   90.00
#
_symmetry.space_group_name_H-M   'P 1'
#
loop_
_entity.id
_entity.type
_entity.pdbx_description
1 polymer ?
#
loop_
_entity_poly.entity_id
_entity_poly.type
_entity_poly.pdbx_seq_one_letter_code
_entity_poly.pdbx_strand_id
1 'polypeptide(L)'
;MKYLDSDHFPSLTADQQEQHTQRLEAILSAAPEPNMFALIGQYQRILADNHRRNDWPDIHDKLTTLFLAGRPAPLDGPMIGCPISIRDTDYFQKGAELLGHKRSIIANMDWMASAWNMSFADTGIWMGKTFEPISKATLADKTSDDPDSIAAYDSATTRIGRNFFRNPNDPNLLQSIGLPSLEKLWRLRQRPSLENAEIFDTVLTPENAAKEEQVPYSLTGGIFLGLMGTSVLPESNNKAVYQLNYRWPHLKPVYPMTRLVDELVQIGEGIYLGQLIWASKHYALTTLDNESAQQIGEEYQPNRKLSFLEKLLPWNKSSDKVDYGYQNNGYFIMMDPACADKIYADDAFPQLRPRAGEHGFQGQESTPQSKSTTQDWINGWKKTPALVEKFTTLLLEPSPKESDNPIVREMLQPDESVLQMLQRISNEISQQTRHADQIKHFEQLHSLFRCGIAPGIENGLFKRNKPDNFNARVDGSPTREWYGEKDPCIGLDYYHGANLNLHCGFIDTIHPEQAPHEFHLFPGMLADKIADSSIATPNILNEMWHSIGKYIFPWAGKSYEKISPRKLSMLVDESNDLAVRYPQRVKELKNHPASLPHYIALKKNQHNFWDHDSQFHQYLKDGSWDNGMTNEQKEFWKTESSNHWIFGNNLQDSRIVSADPLLKLIDMNYKIPEPAIQAVTDAGPSPFARQGYCFLGVSDRDSILPINNDSQSKKKVFQFQYRFPMIGGPAPIGFCLDELVEIADGLFLGQLIYATNLALPFSSSVDPSEYNYQLFGYFVLLDDDWQKHRLAIKLDTLD
;
A
#
# COMPACT_ATOMS: atom_id res chain seq x y z
N MET A 1 -6.74 -40.56 -16.17
CA MET A 1 -6.99 -39.12 -15.94
C MET A 1 -7.03 -38.44 -17.29
N LYS A 2 -8.18 -37.97 -17.75
CA LYS A 2 -8.35 -37.50 -19.15
C LYS A 2 -7.68 -36.14 -19.45
N TYR A 3 -7.34 -35.37 -18.41
CA TYR A 3 -6.97 -33.96 -18.52
C TYR A 3 -5.55 -33.62 -18.00
N LEU A 4 -4.97 -34.51 -17.19
CA LEU A 4 -3.61 -34.40 -16.63
C LEU A 4 -2.80 -35.58 -17.15
N ASP A 5 -1.66 -35.29 -17.78
CA ASP A 5 -0.79 -36.29 -18.37
C ASP A 5 0.68 -35.85 -18.25
N SER A 6 1.59 -36.78 -17.97
CA SER A 6 3.03 -36.56 -17.98
C SER A 6 3.56 -36.21 -19.38
N ASP A 7 2.85 -36.64 -20.44
CA ASP A 7 3.18 -36.33 -21.82
C ASP A 7 2.93 -34.85 -22.17
N HIS A 8 2.19 -34.12 -21.31
CA HIS A 8 1.99 -32.68 -21.47
C HIS A 8 3.10 -31.83 -20.83
N PHE A 9 4.02 -32.42 -20.07
CA PHE A 9 5.17 -31.69 -19.57
C PHE A 9 5.98 -31.14 -20.75
N PRO A 10 6.50 -29.90 -20.64
CA PRO A 10 7.33 -29.31 -21.69
C PRO A 10 8.58 -30.16 -21.94
N SER A 11 9.35 -29.87 -23.01
CA SER A 11 10.57 -30.63 -23.34
C SER A 11 11.60 -30.54 -22.21
N LEU A 12 11.59 -31.55 -21.34
CA LEU A 12 12.45 -31.71 -20.17
C LEU A 12 13.54 -32.76 -20.45
N THR A 13 14.60 -32.78 -19.66
CA THR A 13 15.50 -33.94 -19.65
C THR A 13 14.76 -35.16 -19.09
N ALA A 14 15.23 -36.37 -19.43
CA ALA A 14 14.60 -37.61 -18.94
C ALA A 14 14.44 -37.63 -17.40
N ASP A 15 15.48 -37.21 -16.68
CA ASP A 15 15.48 -37.12 -15.21
C ASP A 15 14.45 -36.12 -14.68
N GLN A 16 14.29 -34.97 -15.35
CA GLN A 16 13.30 -33.96 -14.98
C GLN A 16 11.87 -34.48 -15.23
N GLN A 17 11.64 -35.14 -16.35
CA GLN A 17 10.34 -35.71 -16.69
C GLN A 17 9.91 -36.79 -15.69
N GLU A 18 10.83 -37.64 -15.25
CA GLU A 18 10.57 -38.63 -14.21
C GLU A 18 10.20 -37.97 -12.86
N GLN A 19 10.97 -36.95 -12.43
CA GLN A 19 10.67 -36.21 -11.20
C GLN A 19 9.30 -35.53 -11.24
N HIS A 20 8.95 -34.89 -12.36
CA HIS A 20 7.66 -34.23 -12.53
C HIS A 20 6.50 -35.23 -12.56
N THR A 21 6.70 -36.41 -13.15
CA THR A 21 5.71 -37.50 -13.16
C THR A 21 5.45 -38.02 -11.76
N GLN A 22 6.50 -38.30 -10.98
CA GLN A 22 6.37 -38.74 -9.59
C GLN A 22 5.64 -37.71 -8.72
N ARG A 23 5.90 -36.41 -8.91
CA ARG A 23 5.17 -35.34 -8.21
C ARG A 23 3.69 -35.30 -8.56
N LEU A 24 3.36 -35.46 -9.84
CA LEU A 24 1.99 -35.50 -10.31
C LEU A 24 1.23 -36.68 -9.67
N GLU A 25 1.82 -37.88 -9.71
CA GLU A 25 1.24 -39.07 -9.06
C GLU A 25 1.03 -38.88 -7.55
N ALA A 26 1.97 -38.25 -6.86
CA ALA A 26 1.86 -37.95 -5.44
C ALA A 26 0.69 -36.99 -5.13
N ILE A 27 0.49 -35.94 -5.96
CA ILE A 27 -0.64 -35.01 -5.81
C ILE A 27 -1.97 -35.75 -5.95
N LEU A 28 -2.07 -36.62 -6.97
CA LEU A 28 -3.31 -37.33 -7.31
C LEU A 28 -3.63 -38.45 -6.33
N SER A 29 -2.61 -39.07 -5.73
CA SER A 29 -2.78 -40.14 -4.74
C SER A 29 -3.15 -39.62 -3.34
N ALA A 30 -2.84 -38.35 -3.04
CA ALA A 30 -3.11 -37.72 -1.75
C ALA A 30 -4.55 -37.16 -1.62
N ALA A 31 -5.34 -37.13 -2.70
CA ALA A 31 -6.70 -36.60 -2.70
C ALA A 31 -7.74 -37.69 -2.33
N PRO A 32 -8.53 -37.52 -1.26
CA PRO A 32 -9.64 -38.41 -0.96
C PRO A 32 -10.76 -38.16 -1.99
N GLU A 33 -10.88 -39.05 -2.96
CA GLU A 33 -11.71 -38.96 -4.19
C GLU A 33 -11.25 -37.92 -5.23
N PRO A 34 -11.42 -38.20 -6.55
CA PRO A 34 -10.87 -37.38 -7.63
C PRO A 34 -11.70 -36.09 -7.88
N ASN A 35 -12.15 -35.40 -6.83
CA ASN A 35 -12.86 -34.13 -6.95
C ASN A 35 -11.87 -32.96 -7.00
N MET A 36 -11.51 -32.56 -8.22
CA MET A 36 -10.59 -31.44 -8.46
C MET A 36 -11.09 -30.10 -7.85
N PHE A 37 -12.40 -29.88 -7.77
CA PHE A 37 -12.95 -28.67 -7.14
C PHE A 37 -12.63 -28.61 -5.65
N ALA A 38 -12.81 -29.73 -4.93
CA ALA A 38 -12.48 -29.83 -3.51
C ALA A 38 -10.97 -29.71 -3.25
N LEU A 39 -10.14 -30.34 -4.11
CA LEU A 39 -8.67 -30.24 -4.00
C LEU A 39 -8.19 -28.79 -4.15
N ILE A 40 -8.64 -28.08 -5.18
CA ILE A 40 -8.25 -26.68 -5.38
C ILE A 40 -8.89 -25.77 -4.33
N GLY A 41 -10.12 -26.04 -3.89
CA GLY A 41 -10.73 -25.33 -2.76
C GLY A 41 -9.92 -25.48 -1.48
N GLN A 42 -9.35 -26.67 -1.22
CA GLN A 42 -8.43 -26.88 -0.11
C GLN A 42 -7.15 -26.06 -0.28
N TYR A 43 -6.54 -26.05 -1.47
CA TYR A 43 -5.34 -25.25 -1.74
C TYR A 43 -5.59 -23.75 -1.55
N GLN A 44 -6.72 -23.25 -2.05
CA GLN A 44 -7.14 -21.86 -1.85
C GLN A 44 -7.29 -21.54 -0.36
N ARG A 45 -7.93 -22.40 0.44
CA ARG A 45 -8.06 -22.17 1.90
C ARG A 45 -6.70 -22.12 2.60
N ILE A 46 -5.75 -22.97 2.19
CA ILE A 46 -4.37 -22.95 2.74
C ILE A 46 -3.66 -21.65 2.36
N LEU A 47 -3.80 -21.22 1.11
CA LEU A 47 -3.15 -20.02 0.58
C LEU A 47 -3.81 -18.72 1.07
N ALA A 48 -5.10 -18.75 1.40
CA ALA A 48 -5.83 -17.64 2.01
C ALA A 48 -5.55 -17.50 3.52
N ASP A 49 -5.12 -18.58 4.18
CA ASP A 49 -4.78 -18.58 5.60
C ASP A 49 -3.30 -18.18 5.84
N ASN A 50 -3.10 -16.94 6.28
CA ASN A 50 -1.79 -16.41 6.62
C ASN A 50 -1.09 -17.20 7.75
N HIS A 51 -1.81 -17.94 8.59
CA HIS A 51 -1.22 -18.81 9.62
C HIS A 51 -0.55 -20.06 9.04
N ARG A 52 -0.91 -20.43 7.80
CA ARG A 52 -0.37 -21.59 7.08
C ARG A 52 0.67 -21.22 6.02
N ARG A 53 1.27 -20.03 6.15
CA ARG A 53 2.27 -19.52 5.20
C ARG A 53 3.46 -20.44 4.95
N ASN A 54 3.85 -21.25 5.94
CA ASN A 54 4.91 -22.24 5.77
C ASN A 54 4.55 -23.35 4.77
N ASP A 55 3.26 -23.57 4.52
CA ASP A 55 2.75 -24.55 3.56
C ASP A 55 2.67 -23.97 2.14
N TRP A 56 2.69 -22.63 1.97
CA TRP A 56 2.48 -21.98 0.68
C TRP A 56 3.47 -22.41 -0.41
N PRO A 57 4.79 -22.53 -0.15
CA PRO A 57 5.73 -22.99 -1.18
C PRO A 57 5.38 -24.37 -1.73
N ASP A 58 4.98 -25.31 -0.87
CA ASP A 58 4.57 -26.65 -1.29
C ASP A 58 3.27 -26.60 -2.12
N ILE A 59 2.29 -25.79 -1.72
CA ILE A 59 1.06 -25.61 -2.52
C ILE A 59 1.36 -24.95 -3.87
N HIS A 60 2.26 -23.96 -3.93
CA HIS A 60 2.68 -23.36 -5.20
C HIS A 60 3.40 -24.35 -6.11
N ASP A 61 4.25 -25.22 -5.58
CA ASP A 61 4.91 -26.28 -6.35
C ASP A 61 3.89 -27.29 -6.90
N LYS A 62 2.85 -27.60 -6.13
CA LYS A 62 1.73 -28.45 -6.57
C LYS A 62 0.92 -27.79 -7.68
N LEU A 63 0.56 -26.52 -7.55
CA LEU A 63 -0.13 -25.75 -8.58
C LEU A 63 0.72 -25.65 -9.87
N THR A 64 2.02 -25.41 -9.74
CA THR A 64 2.97 -25.40 -10.86
C THR A 64 2.98 -26.77 -11.56
N THR A 65 3.03 -27.86 -10.80
CA THR A 65 3.01 -29.22 -11.35
C THR A 65 1.71 -29.52 -12.10
N LEU A 66 0.56 -29.16 -11.52
CA LEU A 66 -0.75 -29.31 -12.17
C LEU A 66 -0.85 -28.47 -13.45
N PHE A 67 -0.31 -27.25 -13.43
CA PHE A 67 -0.29 -26.38 -14.61
C PHE A 67 0.54 -27.00 -15.74
N LEU A 68 1.75 -27.48 -15.44
CA LEU A 68 2.63 -28.09 -16.43
C LEU A 68 2.09 -29.43 -16.98
N ALA A 69 1.30 -30.18 -16.19
CA ALA A 69 0.66 -31.42 -16.63
C ALA A 69 -0.70 -31.21 -17.34
N GLY A 70 -1.29 -30.01 -17.21
CA GLY A 70 -2.60 -29.69 -17.75
C GLY A 70 -2.60 -29.57 -19.27
N ARG A 71 -3.73 -29.93 -19.89
CA ARG A 71 -3.91 -29.83 -21.34
C ARG A 71 -4.31 -28.40 -21.72
N PRO A 72 -3.71 -27.76 -22.75
CA PRO A 72 -4.22 -26.48 -23.24
C PRO A 72 -5.60 -26.69 -23.88
N ALA A 73 -6.57 -25.85 -23.51
CA ALA A 73 -7.94 -25.95 -24.00
C ALA A 73 -8.54 -24.55 -24.16
N PRO A 74 -9.18 -24.26 -25.31
CA PRO A 74 -9.93 -23.03 -25.49
C PRO A 74 -11.17 -23.03 -24.60
N LEU A 75 -11.62 -21.83 -24.23
CA LEU A 75 -12.84 -21.60 -23.47
C LEU A 75 -13.89 -20.91 -24.34
N ASP A 76 -15.16 -21.12 -24.04
CA ASP A 76 -16.28 -20.52 -24.76
C ASP A 76 -17.40 -20.20 -23.76
N GLY A 77 -17.91 -18.96 -23.83
CA GLY A 77 -18.92 -18.45 -22.91
C GLY A 77 -18.37 -18.07 -21.52
N PRO A 78 -19.28 -17.78 -20.58
CA PRO A 78 -18.92 -17.29 -19.25
C PRO A 78 -18.41 -18.38 -18.34
N MET A 79 -17.49 -17.99 -17.48
CA MET A 79 -16.79 -18.84 -16.52
C MET A 79 -16.78 -18.18 -15.15
N ILE A 80 -17.04 -18.99 -14.12
CA ILE A 80 -16.90 -18.58 -12.72
C ILE A 80 -15.41 -18.61 -12.38
N GLY A 81 -14.88 -17.48 -11.94
CA GLY A 81 -13.46 -17.34 -11.65
C GLY A 81 -13.18 -17.17 -10.16
N CYS A 82 -12.09 -17.78 -9.69
CA CYS A 82 -11.60 -17.61 -8.33
C CYS A 82 -10.08 -17.40 -8.32
N PRO A 83 -9.57 -16.33 -7.70
CA PRO A 83 -8.15 -16.25 -7.40
C PRO A 83 -7.78 -17.35 -6.40
N ILE A 84 -6.69 -18.06 -6.65
CA ILE A 84 -6.15 -19.09 -5.76
C ILE A 84 -4.99 -18.54 -4.94
N SER A 85 -4.14 -17.72 -5.58
CA SER A 85 -3.07 -16.98 -4.91
C SER A 85 -2.65 -15.76 -5.73
N ILE A 86 -2.16 -14.73 -5.05
CA ILE A 86 -1.43 -13.60 -5.63
C ILE A 86 -0.05 -13.55 -4.97
N ARG A 87 0.99 -13.17 -5.71
CA ARG A 87 2.37 -13.08 -5.24
C ARG A 87 3.00 -11.76 -5.66
N ASP A 88 3.92 -11.27 -4.85
CA ASP A 88 4.66 -10.04 -5.14
C ASP A 88 5.57 -10.22 -6.37
N THR A 89 5.55 -9.26 -7.29
CA THR A 89 6.52 -9.17 -8.38
C THR A 89 7.92 -8.95 -7.79
N ASP A 90 8.89 -9.74 -8.24
CA ASP A 90 10.26 -9.64 -7.74
C ASP A 90 11.11 -8.72 -8.62
N TYR A 91 10.96 -7.41 -8.39
CA TYR A 91 11.74 -6.37 -9.09
C TYR A 91 13.24 -6.43 -8.79
N PHE A 92 13.65 -7.09 -7.70
CA PHE A 92 15.04 -7.15 -7.24
C PHE A 92 15.65 -8.55 -7.39
N GLN A 93 15.02 -9.44 -8.16
CA GLN A 93 15.47 -10.82 -8.38
C GLN A 93 16.96 -10.89 -8.75
N LYS A 94 17.41 -10.05 -9.69
CA LYS A 94 18.82 -9.98 -10.09
C LYS A 94 19.77 -9.59 -8.95
N GLY A 95 19.33 -8.70 -8.05
CA GLY A 95 20.09 -8.34 -6.86
C GLY A 95 20.13 -9.47 -5.82
N ALA A 96 19.07 -10.25 -5.73
CA ALA A 96 19.00 -11.43 -4.88
C ALA A 96 19.90 -12.57 -5.40
N GLU A 97 19.93 -12.78 -6.72
CA GLU A 97 20.79 -13.77 -7.39
C GLU A 97 22.27 -13.49 -7.15
N LEU A 98 22.69 -12.22 -7.20
CA LEU A 98 24.05 -11.79 -6.85
C LEU A 98 24.45 -12.13 -5.41
N LEU A 99 23.47 -12.31 -4.52
CA LEU A 99 23.64 -12.70 -3.12
C LEU A 99 23.35 -14.19 -2.88
N GLY A 100 23.17 -14.99 -3.93
CA GLY A 100 22.93 -16.44 -3.85
C GLY A 100 21.49 -16.84 -3.52
N HIS A 101 20.53 -15.92 -3.64
CA HIS A 101 19.11 -16.17 -3.36
C HIS A 101 18.29 -16.24 -4.66
N LYS A 102 17.29 -17.12 -4.70
CA LYS A 102 16.39 -17.29 -5.88
C LYS A 102 15.33 -16.20 -6.02
N ARG A 103 15.03 -15.47 -4.94
CA ARG A 103 14.02 -14.40 -4.87
C ARG A 103 14.47 -13.34 -3.86
N SER A 104 14.16 -12.08 -4.10
CA SER A 104 14.49 -11.00 -3.16
C SER A 104 13.75 -11.15 -1.84
N ILE A 105 14.36 -10.65 -0.76
CA ILE A 105 13.76 -10.68 0.58
C ILE A 105 12.40 -9.98 0.58
N ILE A 106 12.28 -8.86 -0.14
CA ILE A 106 11.05 -8.07 -0.25
C ILE A 106 9.96 -8.89 -0.95
N ALA A 107 10.26 -9.55 -2.06
CA ALA A 107 9.28 -10.38 -2.75
C ALA A 107 8.95 -11.67 -1.98
N ASN A 108 9.87 -12.20 -1.17
CA ASN A 108 9.58 -13.30 -0.24
C ASN A 108 8.61 -12.91 0.89
N MET A 109 8.36 -11.62 1.11
CA MET A 109 7.40 -11.16 2.11
C MET A 109 5.95 -11.37 1.67
N ASP A 110 5.67 -11.59 0.39
CA ASP A 110 4.33 -11.83 -0.17
C ASP A 110 3.28 -10.92 0.49
N TRP A 111 3.61 -9.62 0.55
CA TRP A 111 2.79 -8.63 1.25
C TRP A 111 1.51 -8.34 0.47
N MET A 112 1.56 -8.35 -0.87
CA MET A 112 0.36 -8.25 -1.69
C MET A 112 -0.52 -9.48 -1.51
N ALA A 113 0.07 -10.66 -1.36
CA ALA A 113 -0.66 -11.89 -1.05
C ALA A 113 -1.39 -11.75 0.30
N SER A 114 -0.67 -11.29 1.32
CA SER A 114 -1.20 -11.10 2.67
C SER A 114 -2.30 -10.05 2.71
N ALA A 115 -2.09 -8.91 2.03
CA ALA A 115 -3.06 -7.84 1.90
C ALA A 115 -4.29 -8.29 1.11
N TRP A 116 -4.08 -9.00 0.00
CA TRP A 116 -5.14 -9.60 -0.81
C TRP A 116 -5.96 -10.62 -0.02
N ASN A 117 -5.32 -11.47 0.78
CA ASN A 117 -6.00 -12.43 1.65
C ASN A 117 -6.91 -11.73 2.66
N MET A 118 -6.41 -10.64 3.27
CA MET A 118 -7.17 -9.87 4.26
C MET A 118 -8.31 -9.04 3.66
N SER A 119 -8.21 -8.68 2.38
CA SER A 119 -9.11 -7.71 1.76
C SER A 119 -9.99 -8.27 0.65
N PHE A 120 -9.62 -9.34 -0.07
CA PHE A 120 -10.31 -9.73 -1.30
C PHE A 120 -10.42 -11.24 -1.53
N ALA A 121 -9.60 -12.08 -0.89
CA ALA A 121 -9.57 -13.52 -1.16
C ALA A 121 -10.93 -14.24 -0.99
N ASP A 122 -11.77 -13.78 -0.06
CA ASP A 122 -13.09 -14.38 0.19
C ASP A 122 -14.24 -13.72 -0.58
N THR A 123 -13.94 -12.72 -1.40
CA THR A 123 -14.98 -11.87 -2.02
C THR A 123 -15.30 -12.23 -3.46
N GLY A 124 -14.42 -12.98 -4.14
CA GLY A 124 -14.61 -13.34 -5.55
C GLY A 124 -14.73 -12.14 -6.50
N ILE A 125 -14.28 -10.96 -6.09
CA ILE A 125 -14.51 -9.66 -6.77
C ILE A 125 -13.87 -9.62 -8.15
N TRP A 126 -12.79 -10.34 -8.37
CA TRP A 126 -12.02 -10.33 -9.60
C TRP A 126 -11.65 -11.76 -9.94
N MET A 127 -12.11 -12.28 -11.10
CA MET A 127 -11.51 -13.36 -11.91
C MET A 127 -12.53 -14.08 -12.81
N GLY A 128 -13.85 -13.86 -12.68
CA GLY A 128 -14.80 -14.37 -13.67
C GLY A 128 -14.46 -13.80 -15.06
N LYS A 129 -14.69 -14.56 -16.12
CA LYS A 129 -14.46 -14.08 -17.50
C LYS A 129 -15.49 -14.70 -18.44
N THR A 130 -15.74 -14.06 -19.57
CA THR A 130 -16.41 -14.72 -20.72
C THR A 130 -15.52 -14.69 -21.95
N PHE A 131 -15.77 -15.64 -22.85
CA PHE A 131 -15.02 -15.89 -24.08
C PHE A 131 -16.00 -15.94 -25.25
N GLU A 132 -15.89 -15.00 -26.18
CA GLU A 132 -16.79 -14.88 -27.32
C GLU A 132 -16.04 -15.08 -28.65
N PRO A 133 -16.66 -15.69 -29.66
CA PRO A 133 -16.05 -15.87 -30.97
C PRO A 133 -15.80 -14.52 -31.67
N ILE A 134 -14.71 -14.46 -32.43
CA ILE A 134 -14.39 -13.29 -33.27
C ILE A 134 -14.01 -13.69 -34.69
N SER A 135 -14.15 -12.74 -35.61
CA SER A 135 -13.69 -12.91 -36.99
C SER A 135 -12.18 -12.70 -37.11
N LYS A 136 -11.59 -13.23 -38.19
CA LYS A 136 -10.18 -12.98 -38.53
C LYS A 136 -9.89 -11.49 -38.73
N ALA A 137 -10.84 -10.76 -39.32
CA ALA A 137 -10.72 -9.32 -39.53
C ALA A 137 -10.70 -8.56 -38.19
N THR A 138 -11.54 -8.97 -37.22
CA THR A 138 -11.54 -8.41 -35.86
C THR A 138 -10.23 -8.70 -35.15
N LEU A 139 -9.68 -9.92 -35.26
CA LEU A 139 -8.37 -10.23 -34.68
C LEU A 139 -7.27 -9.33 -35.28
N ALA A 140 -7.21 -9.27 -36.61
CA ALA A 140 -6.22 -8.47 -37.33
C ALA A 140 -6.29 -6.99 -36.92
N ASP A 141 -7.49 -6.43 -36.80
CA ASP A 141 -7.71 -5.09 -36.25
C ASP A 141 -7.17 -4.99 -34.82
N LYS A 142 -7.56 -5.89 -33.91
CA LYS A 142 -7.17 -5.82 -32.49
C LYS A 142 -5.69 -6.06 -32.24
N THR A 143 -4.97 -6.69 -33.16
CA THR A 143 -3.53 -6.93 -33.05
C THR A 143 -2.70 -6.05 -33.98
N SER A 144 -3.29 -5.01 -34.58
CA SER A 144 -2.61 -4.09 -35.52
C SER A 144 -1.88 -4.85 -36.65
N ASP A 145 -2.57 -5.82 -37.24
CA ASP A 145 -2.08 -6.72 -38.29
C ASP A 145 -0.84 -7.57 -37.90
N ASP A 146 -0.66 -7.86 -36.61
CA ASP A 146 0.43 -8.72 -36.14
C ASP A 146 0.48 -10.08 -36.89
N PRO A 147 1.56 -10.37 -37.63
CA PRO A 147 1.61 -11.55 -38.50
C PRO A 147 1.48 -12.88 -37.75
N ASP A 148 2.07 -12.97 -36.55
CA ASP A 148 2.05 -14.19 -35.74
C ASP A 148 0.63 -14.46 -35.21
N SER A 149 -0.06 -13.42 -34.74
CA SER A 149 -1.45 -13.51 -34.29
C SER A 149 -2.40 -13.89 -35.44
N ILE A 150 -2.25 -13.27 -36.62
CA ILE A 150 -3.05 -13.60 -37.80
C ILE A 150 -2.80 -15.04 -38.27
N ALA A 151 -1.55 -15.50 -38.23
CA ALA A 151 -1.17 -16.86 -38.58
C ALA A 151 -1.74 -17.88 -37.58
N ALA A 152 -1.85 -17.51 -36.30
CA ALA A 152 -2.43 -18.31 -35.24
C ALA A 152 -3.97 -18.29 -35.19
N TYR A 153 -4.64 -17.48 -36.04
CA TYR A 153 -6.10 -17.39 -36.05
C TYR A 153 -6.76 -18.73 -36.38
N ASP A 154 -7.72 -19.12 -35.54
CA ASP A 154 -8.61 -20.25 -35.76
C ASP A 154 -10.01 -19.89 -35.21
N SER A 155 -11.02 -19.89 -36.08
CA SER A 155 -12.41 -19.57 -35.68
C SER A 155 -12.94 -20.48 -34.57
N ALA A 156 -12.43 -21.71 -34.45
CA ALA A 156 -12.86 -22.64 -33.41
C ALA A 156 -12.30 -22.30 -32.03
N THR A 157 -11.16 -21.62 -31.94
CA THR A 157 -10.40 -21.47 -30.67
C THR A 157 -10.00 -20.04 -30.33
N THR A 158 -9.91 -19.14 -31.31
CA THR A 158 -9.66 -17.72 -31.10
C THR A 158 -10.89 -17.06 -30.50
N ARG A 159 -10.70 -16.35 -29.39
CA ARG A 159 -11.76 -15.65 -28.67
C ARG A 159 -11.34 -14.24 -28.31
N ILE A 160 -12.32 -13.36 -28.21
CA ILE A 160 -12.19 -12.13 -27.42
C ILE A 160 -12.90 -12.36 -26.10
N GLY A 161 -12.38 -11.84 -25.01
CA GLY A 161 -13.00 -12.01 -23.71
C GLY A 161 -12.96 -10.77 -22.87
N ARG A 162 -13.72 -10.82 -21.78
CA ARG A 162 -13.89 -9.73 -20.82
C ARG A 162 -13.95 -10.31 -19.42
N ASN A 163 -13.38 -9.59 -18.46
CA ASN A 163 -13.48 -9.94 -17.05
C ASN A 163 -14.85 -9.58 -16.50
N PHE A 164 -15.24 -10.32 -15.46
CA PHE A 164 -16.39 -10.08 -14.62
C PHE A 164 -15.96 -9.65 -13.23
N PHE A 165 -16.78 -8.77 -12.66
CA PHE A 165 -16.58 -8.19 -11.34
C PHE A 165 -17.85 -8.29 -10.52
N ARG A 166 -17.68 -8.56 -9.23
CA ARG A 166 -18.76 -8.73 -8.24
C ARG A 166 -18.60 -7.67 -7.16
N ASN A 167 -19.70 -7.13 -6.64
CA ASN A 167 -19.64 -6.24 -5.49
C ASN A 167 -19.45 -7.05 -4.19
N PRO A 168 -18.68 -6.60 -3.20
CA PRO A 168 -18.64 -7.25 -1.87
C PRO A 168 -20.00 -7.12 -1.15
N ASN A 169 -20.29 -8.04 -0.21
CA ASN A 169 -21.57 -8.08 0.52
C ASN A 169 -21.65 -6.98 1.60
N ASP A 170 -20.54 -6.81 2.31
CA ASP A 170 -20.34 -5.82 3.36
C ASP A 170 -18.93 -5.23 3.13
N PRO A 171 -18.81 -4.20 2.27
CA PRO A 171 -17.51 -3.66 1.94
C PRO A 171 -16.87 -3.07 3.19
N ASN A 172 -15.75 -3.65 3.64
CA ASN A 172 -14.93 -3.01 4.65
C ASN A 172 -14.44 -1.64 4.14
N LEU A 173 -13.89 -0.81 5.04
CA LEU A 173 -13.50 0.55 4.72
C LEU A 173 -12.60 0.66 3.46
N LEU A 174 -11.66 -0.27 3.30
CA LEU A 174 -10.75 -0.31 2.15
C LEU A 174 -11.50 -0.62 0.85
N GLN A 175 -12.45 -1.54 0.91
CA GLN A 175 -13.30 -1.90 -0.23
C GLN A 175 -14.26 -0.78 -0.61
N SER A 176 -14.88 -0.12 0.38
CA SER A 176 -15.87 0.95 0.18
C SER A 176 -15.31 2.18 -0.53
N ILE A 177 -14.06 2.54 -0.25
CA ILE A 177 -13.38 3.70 -0.87
C ILE A 177 -12.73 3.32 -2.21
N GLY A 178 -12.17 2.11 -2.30
CA GLY A 178 -11.42 1.66 -3.47
C GLY A 178 -12.28 1.30 -4.68
N LEU A 179 -13.44 0.66 -4.46
CA LEU A 179 -14.26 0.08 -5.54
C LEU A 179 -14.82 1.10 -6.54
N PRO A 180 -15.42 2.24 -6.13
CA PRO A 180 -15.91 3.23 -7.09
C PRO A 180 -14.79 3.82 -7.98
N SER A 181 -13.59 3.98 -7.41
CA SER A 181 -12.41 4.46 -8.13
C SER A 181 -11.86 3.41 -9.11
N LEU A 182 -11.90 2.13 -8.73
CA LEU A 182 -11.56 0.99 -9.58
C LEU A 182 -12.53 0.83 -10.75
N GLU A 183 -13.83 0.95 -10.50
CA GLU A 183 -14.87 0.90 -11.54
C GLU A 183 -14.61 1.94 -12.63
N LYS A 184 -14.27 3.18 -12.24
CA LYS A 184 -13.97 4.26 -13.18
C LYS A 184 -12.65 4.04 -13.92
N LEU A 185 -11.54 3.69 -13.23
CA LEU A 185 -10.26 3.44 -13.92
C LEU A 185 -10.39 2.29 -14.91
N TRP A 186 -10.97 1.17 -14.48
CA TRP A 186 -11.06 -0.05 -15.29
C TRP A 186 -12.14 0.00 -16.35
N ARG A 187 -12.84 1.15 -16.46
CA ARG A 187 -13.95 1.37 -17.38
C ARG A 187 -14.98 0.24 -17.26
N LEU A 188 -15.24 -0.18 -16.01
CA LEU A 188 -16.19 -1.23 -15.74
C LEU A 188 -17.58 -0.75 -16.17
N ARG A 189 -18.29 -1.64 -16.83
CA ARG A 189 -19.60 -1.40 -17.40
C ARG A 189 -20.58 -2.43 -16.84
N GLN A 190 -21.85 -2.08 -16.87
CA GLN A 190 -22.91 -3.06 -16.67
C GLN A 190 -22.80 -4.15 -17.74
N ARG A 191 -23.24 -5.36 -17.39
CA ARG A 191 -23.20 -6.47 -18.33
C ARG A 191 -24.09 -6.18 -19.54
N PRO A 192 -23.63 -6.50 -20.77
CA PRO A 192 -24.41 -6.31 -21.98
C PRO A 192 -25.61 -7.26 -21.96
N SER A 193 -26.77 -6.74 -22.35
CA SER A 193 -27.88 -7.56 -22.83
C SER A 193 -27.61 -7.97 -24.28
N LEU A 194 -28.34 -8.96 -24.81
CA LEU A 194 -28.30 -9.32 -26.24
C LEU A 194 -28.55 -8.12 -27.16
N GLU A 195 -29.27 -7.10 -26.68
CA GLU A 195 -29.57 -5.86 -27.41
C GLU A 195 -28.41 -4.84 -27.40
N ASN A 196 -27.41 -5.00 -26.53
CA ASN A 196 -26.32 -4.06 -26.29
C ASN A 196 -24.92 -4.70 -26.43
N ALA A 197 -24.80 -5.84 -27.11
CA ALA A 197 -23.54 -6.59 -27.24
C ALA A 197 -22.45 -5.84 -28.03
N GLU A 198 -22.84 -4.96 -28.96
CA GLU A 198 -21.92 -4.17 -29.81
C GLU A 198 -20.97 -3.27 -29.00
N ILE A 199 -21.31 -2.97 -27.75
CA ILE A 199 -20.56 -2.08 -26.85
C ILE A 199 -19.14 -2.60 -26.52
N PHE A 200 -18.85 -3.89 -26.73
CA PHE A 200 -17.59 -4.54 -26.32
C PHE A 200 -16.78 -5.15 -27.47
N ASP A 201 -17.10 -4.84 -28.73
CA ASP A 201 -16.47 -5.45 -29.91
C ASP A 201 -16.58 -7.00 -29.90
N THR A 202 -17.60 -7.56 -29.23
CA THR A 202 -17.84 -9.00 -29.09
C THR A 202 -19.17 -9.40 -29.72
N VAL A 203 -19.30 -10.68 -30.11
CA VAL A 203 -20.59 -11.27 -30.51
C VAL A 203 -21.10 -12.10 -29.34
N LEU A 204 -21.97 -11.53 -28.50
CA LEU A 204 -22.63 -12.28 -27.42
C LEU A 204 -23.68 -13.22 -28.03
N THR A 205 -23.43 -14.52 -27.99
CA THR A 205 -24.38 -15.50 -28.51
C THR A 205 -25.57 -15.68 -27.54
N PRO A 206 -26.77 -16.08 -28.02
CA PRO A 206 -27.90 -16.39 -27.15
C PRO A 206 -27.60 -17.46 -26.10
N GLU A 207 -26.77 -18.44 -26.46
CA GLU A 207 -26.32 -19.49 -25.53
C GLU A 207 -25.43 -18.92 -24.43
N ASN A 208 -24.45 -18.08 -24.78
CA ASN A 208 -23.55 -17.45 -23.82
C ASN A 208 -24.31 -16.45 -22.94
N ALA A 209 -25.27 -15.71 -23.48
CA ALA A 209 -26.16 -14.84 -22.72
C ALA A 209 -26.96 -15.62 -21.66
N ALA A 210 -27.52 -16.78 -22.02
CA ALA A 210 -28.26 -17.64 -21.08
C ALA A 210 -27.36 -18.22 -19.98
N LYS A 211 -26.14 -18.63 -20.32
CA LYS A 211 -25.12 -19.06 -19.33
C LYS A 211 -24.69 -17.89 -18.43
N GLU A 212 -24.67 -16.69 -18.97
CA GLU A 212 -24.23 -15.48 -18.29
C GLU A 212 -25.19 -15.07 -17.17
N GLU A 213 -26.49 -15.31 -17.33
CA GLU A 213 -27.49 -15.07 -16.28
C GLU A 213 -27.31 -15.95 -15.05
N GLN A 214 -26.54 -17.04 -15.15
CA GLN A 214 -26.31 -18.01 -14.07
C GLN A 214 -25.11 -17.66 -13.18
N VAL A 215 -24.32 -16.64 -13.52
CA VAL A 215 -23.11 -16.27 -12.75
C VAL A 215 -23.31 -14.99 -11.93
N PRO A 216 -22.81 -14.93 -10.67
CA PRO A 216 -23.11 -13.86 -9.70
C PRO A 216 -22.24 -12.62 -9.88
N TYR A 217 -22.11 -12.12 -11.11
CA TYR A 217 -21.34 -10.92 -11.44
C TYR A 217 -22.24 -9.83 -12.02
N SER A 218 -22.00 -8.59 -11.63
CA SER A 218 -22.81 -7.41 -12.03
C SER A 218 -22.08 -6.51 -13.02
N LEU A 219 -20.75 -6.49 -12.99
CA LEU A 219 -19.92 -5.59 -13.78
C LEU A 219 -18.97 -6.37 -14.70
N THR A 220 -18.53 -5.71 -15.77
CA THR A 220 -17.60 -6.28 -16.76
C THR A 220 -16.63 -5.25 -17.30
N GLY A 221 -15.44 -5.68 -17.68
CA GLY A 221 -14.40 -4.81 -18.25
C GLY A 221 -13.13 -5.59 -18.50
N GLY A 222 -12.05 -4.90 -18.90
CA GLY A 222 -10.75 -5.54 -19.12
C GLY A 222 -10.76 -6.59 -20.22
N ILE A 223 -10.68 -6.11 -21.47
CA ILE A 223 -10.78 -6.94 -22.67
C ILE A 223 -9.45 -7.65 -22.91
N PHE A 224 -9.50 -8.90 -23.36
CA PHE A 224 -8.34 -9.70 -23.74
C PHE A 224 -8.60 -10.50 -25.02
N LEU A 225 -7.52 -10.90 -25.68
CA LEU A 225 -7.57 -11.88 -26.77
C LEU A 225 -7.08 -13.24 -26.26
N GLY A 226 -7.90 -14.26 -26.48
CA GLY A 226 -7.61 -15.67 -26.19
C GLY A 226 -7.12 -16.39 -27.43
N LEU A 227 -5.88 -16.87 -27.43
CA LEU A 227 -5.29 -17.68 -28.49
C LEU A 227 -4.54 -18.88 -27.93
N MET A 228 -4.49 -19.98 -28.70
CA MET A 228 -3.59 -21.08 -28.42
C MET A 228 -2.15 -20.66 -28.70
N GLY A 229 -1.22 -21.01 -27.81
CA GLY A 229 0.18 -20.63 -27.97
C GLY A 229 1.11 -21.38 -27.01
N THR A 230 2.34 -20.89 -26.89
CA THR A 230 3.33 -21.36 -25.92
C THR A 230 3.48 -20.35 -24.79
N SER A 231 3.77 -20.84 -23.59
CA SER A 231 3.94 -20.00 -22.41
C SER A 231 5.02 -18.93 -22.61
N VAL A 232 4.76 -17.72 -22.13
CA VAL A 232 5.73 -16.60 -22.13
C VAL A 232 6.72 -16.67 -20.97
N LEU A 233 6.47 -17.53 -19.97
CA LEU A 233 7.38 -17.76 -18.87
C LEU A 233 8.54 -18.66 -19.32
N PRO A 234 9.80 -18.20 -19.21
CA PRO A 234 10.96 -19.02 -19.55
C PRO A 234 10.99 -20.36 -18.80
N GLU A 235 10.61 -20.35 -17.52
CA GLU A 235 10.57 -21.55 -16.66
C GLU A 235 9.53 -22.59 -17.09
N SER A 236 8.56 -22.21 -17.91
CA SER A 236 7.54 -23.12 -18.45
C SER A 236 8.01 -23.86 -19.71
N ASN A 237 9.24 -23.63 -20.19
CA ASN A 237 9.91 -24.39 -21.26
C ASN A 237 9.05 -24.63 -22.51
N ASN A 238 8.40 -23.58 -23.03
CA ASN A 238 7.49 -23.63 -24.20
C ASN A 238 6.22 -24.50 -23.99
N LYS A 239 5.75 -24.68 -22.75
CA LYS A 239 4.47 -25.33 -22.46
C LYS A 239 3.36 -24.76 -23.34
N ALA A 240 2.61 -25.64 -24.02
CA ALA A 240 1.42 -25.22 -24.77
C ALA A 240 0.31 -24.80 -23.80
N VAL A 241 -0.29 -23.63 -24.03
CA VAL A 241 -1.28 -22.97 -23.16
C VAL A 241 -2.37 -22.30 -24.00
N TYR A 242 -3.50 -22.00 -23.36
CA TYR A 242 -4.44 -21.01 -23.88
C TYR A 242 -4.12 -19.65 -23.24
N GLN A 243 -3.57 -18.74 -24.05
CA GLN A 243 -3.05 -17.46 -23.58
C GLN A 243 -4.10 -16.36 -23.71
N LEU A 244 -4.30 -15.60 -22.64
CA LEU A 244 -5.13 -14.41 -22.59
C LEU A 244 -4.22 -13.19 -22.56
N ASN A 245 -4.10 -12.51 -23.70
CA ASN A 245 -3.26 -11.33 -23.81
C ASN A 245 -4.11 -10.06 -23.77
N TYR A 246 -3.92 -9.28 -22.72
CA TYR A 246 -4.62 -8.02 -22.50
C TYR A 246 -3.90 -6.85 -23.18
N ARG A 247 -2.61 -7.00 -23.47
CA ARG A 247 -1.70 -5.87 -23.69
C ARG A 247 -1.77 -5.25 -25.08
N TRP A 248 -2.56 -5.85 -25.96
CA TRP A 248 -2.76 -5.35 -27.31
C TRP A 248 -3.35 -3.94 -27.30
N PRO A 249 -2.71 -2.95 -27.94
CA PRO A 249 -3.11 -1.55 -27.85
C PRO A 249 -4.55 -1.30 -28.29
N HIS A 250 -5.02 -1.98 -29.36
CA HIS A 250 -6.38 -1.83 -29.89
C HIS A 250 -7.46 -2.50 -28.99
N LEU A 251 -7.08 -3.22 -27.93
CA LEU A 251 -7.98 -3.65 -26.85
C LEU A 251 -8.18 -2.57 -25.78
N LYS A 252 -7.39 -1.49 -25.85
CA LYS A 252 -7.42 -0.35 -24.92
C LYS A 252 -7.23 -0.78 -23.46
N PRO A 253 -6.19 -1.58 -23.15
CA PRO A 253 -5.96 -2.06 -21.80
C PRO A 253 -5.57 -0.92 -20.88
N VAL A 254 -6.17 -0.90 -19.70
CA VAL A 254 -5.80 0.01 -18.62
C VAL A 254 -5.02 -0.76 -17.55
N TYR A 255 -4.11 -0.11 -16.85
CA TYR A 255 -3.32 -0.77 -15.82
C TYR A 255 -4.23 -1.42 -14.74
N PRO A 256 -3.88 -2.63 -14.22
CA PRO A 256 -2.66 -3.38 -14.50
C PRO A 256 -2.70 -4.22 -15.79
N MET A 257 -3.80 -4.25 -16.55
CA MET A 257 -4.00 -5.10 -17.72
C MET A 257 -2.98 -4.84 -18.85
N THR A 258 -2.39 -3.66 -18.90
CA THR A 258 -1.24 -3.37 -19.79
C THR A 258 0.00 -4.22 -19.50
N ARG A 259 0.04 -4.91 -18.37
CA ARG A 259 1.13 -5.81 -17.94
C ARG A 259 0.70 -7.28 -17.92
N LEU A 260 -0.60 -7.55 -18.03
CA LEU A 260 -1.15 -8.88 -17.81
C LEU A 260 -1.05 -9.75 -19.06
N VAL A 261 -0.57 -10.96 -18.84
CA VAL A 261 -0.85 -12.12 -19.68
C VAL A 261 -1.36 -13.18 -18.72
N ASP A 262 -2.53 -13.76 -18.99
CA ASP A 262 -2.92 -14.97 -18.28
C ASP A 262 -2.67 -16.17 -19.17
N GLU A 263 -2.38 -17.32 -18.58
CA GLU A 263 -2.24 -18.56 -19.33
C GLU A 263 -3.04 -19.65 -18.64
N LEU A 264 -3.78 -20.43 -19.43
CA LEU A 264 -4.75 -21.40 -18.96
C LEU A 264 -4.44 -22.80 -19.48
N VAL A 265 -4.68 -23.78 -18.62
CA VAL A 265 -4.74 -25.20 -18.96
C VAL A 265 -5.94 -25.85 -18.28
N GLN A 266 -6.53 -26.86 -18.91
CA GLN A 266 -7.55 -27.69 -18.32
C GLN A 266 -6.92 -28.76 -17.43
N ILE A 267 -7.37 -28.84 -16.18
CA ILE A 267 -6.88 -29.81 -15.19
C ILE A 267 -7.98 -30.81 -14.77
N GLY A 268 -9.22 -30.57 -15.16
CA GLY A 268 -10.35 -31.45 -14.92
C GLY A 268 -11.56 -31.09 -15.78
N GLU A 269 -12.61 -31.90 -15.68
CA GLU A 269 -13.88 -31.59 -16.34
C GLU A 269 -14.48 -30.30 -15.75
N GLY A 270 -14.69 -29.29 -16.60
CA GLY A 270 -15.21 -27.99 -16.18
C GLY A 270 -14.29 -27.15 -15.29
N ILE A 271 -13.00 -27.50 -15.12
CA ILE A 271 -12.05 -26.75 -14.29
C ILE A 271 -10.72 -26.52 -15.00
N TYR A 272 -10.30 -25.26 -15.00
CA TYR A 272 -9.13 -24.76 -15.71
C TYR A 272 -8.26 -23.97 -14.74
N LEU A 273 -6.98 -24.31 -14.71
CA LEU A 273 -5.98 -23.64 -13.89
C LEU A 273 -5.29 -22.57 -14.72
N GLY A 274 -5.32 -21.35 -14.19
CA GLY A 274 -4.68 -20.19 -14.76
C GLY A 274 -3.46 -19.76 -13.95
N GLN A 275 -2.44 -19.27 -14.64
CA GLN A 275 -1.37 -18.49 -14.04
C GLN A 275 -1.49 -17.01 -14.42
N LEU A 276 -1.30 -16.14 -13.43
CA LEU A 276 -1.30 -14.69 -13.58
C LEU A 276 0.13 -14.23 -13.88
N ILE A 277 0.41 -13.73 -15.08
CA ILE A 277 1.77 -13.31 -15.47
C ILE A 277 1.83 -11.80 -15.62
N TRP A 278 2.83 -11.17 -15.01
CA TRP A 278 3.11 -9.74 -15.18
C TRP A 278 4.37 -9.51 -16.00
N ALA A 279 4.32 -8.56 -16.93
CA ALA A 279 5.50 -7.97 -17.56
C ALA A 279 6.20 -7.00 -16.59
N SER A 280 7.42 -7.31 -16.16
CA SER A 280 8.22 -6.42 -15.31
C SER A 280 8.92 -5.28 -16.09
N LYS A 281 8.97 -5.36 -17.43
CA LYS A 281 9.62 -4.39 -18.34
C LYS A 281 8.76 -4.06 -19.56
N HIS A 282 9.10 -2.97 -20.26
CA HIS A 282 8.49 -2.54 -21.53
C HIS A 282 6.95 -2.57 -21.50
N TYR A 283 6.34 -1.86 -20.56
CA TYR A 283 4.90 -1.78 -20.43
C TYR A 283 4.43 -0.34 -20.49
N ALA A 284 3.18 -0.17 -20.90
CA ALA A 284 2.47 1.10 -20.78
C ALA A 284 1.80 1.17 -19.41
N LEU A 285 1.84 2.32 -18.77
CA LEU A 285 1.01 2.58 -17.60
C LEU A 285 -0.44 2.88 -18.03
N THR A 286 -0.67 3.13 -19.33
CA THR A 286 -1.81 3.91 -19.77
C THR A 286 -2.21 3.72 -21.25
N THR A 287 -3.50 3.57 -21.59
CA THR A 287 -4.05 3.81 -22.95
C THR A 287 -5.34 4.65 -22.87
N LEU A 288 -5.42 5.80 -23.54
CA LEU A 288 -6.67 6.58 -23.63
C LEU A 288 -7.02 6.90 -25.08
N ASP A 289 -8.32 6.89 -25.34
CA ASP A 289 -8.91 7.44 -26.55
C ASP A 289 -9.11 8.94 -26.37
N ASN A 290 -8.20 9.75 -26.92
CA ASN A 290 -8.50 11.11 -27.34
C ASN A 290 -7.70 11.40 -28.62
N GLU A 291 -8.19 12.32 -29.46
CA GLU A 291 -7.60 12.67 -30.77
C GLU A 291 -6.13 13.19 -30.71
N SER A 292 -5.57 13.37 -29.50
CA SER A 292 -4.20 13.78 -29.21
C SER A 292 -3.38 12.75 -28.40
N ALA A 293 -3.69 11.45 -28.55
CA ALA A 293 -3.13 10.32 -27.80
C ALA A 293 -1.64 10.46 -27.36
N GLN A 294 -1.41 10.50 -26.04
CA GLN A 294 -0.08 10.22 -25.46
C GLN A 294 -0.08 8.95 -24.62
N GLN A 295 0.93 8.14 -24.86
CA GLN A 295 1.17 6.88 -24.19
C GLN A 295 2.31 7.05 -23.18
N ILE A 296 2.04 6.81 -21.90
CA ILE A 296 3.07 6.78 -20.86
C ILE A 296 3.61 5.35 -20.75
N GLY A 297 4.86 5.17 -21.15
CA GLY A 297 5.55 3.88 -21.18
C GLY A 297 5.73 3.35 -22.60
N GLU A 298 6.15 2.09 -22.73
CA GLU A 298 6.39 1.47 -24.03
C GLU A 298 5.17 0.65 -24.46
N GLU A 299 4.75 0.87 -25.70
CA GLU A 299 3.70 0.06 -26.31
C GLU A 299 4.11 -1.41 -26.39
N TYR A 300 3.15 -2.30 -26.18
CA TYR A 300 3.38 -3.71 -26.41
C TYR A 300 3.63 -3.96 -27.89
N GLN A 301 4.87 -4.29 -28.23
CA GLN A 301 5.32 -4.59 -29.58
C GLN A 301 6.02 -5.96 -29.57
N PRO A 302 5.27 -7.07 -29.67
CA PRO A 302 5.84 -8.42 -29.57
C PRO A 302 6.88 -8.71 -30.66
N ASN A 303 6.78 -8.02 -31.80
CA ASN A 303 7.62 -8.21 -32.98
C ASN A 303 8.60 -7.06 -33.27
N ARG A 304 8.82 -6.15 -32.31
CA ARG A 304 9.86 -5.10 -32.44
C ARG A 304 11.25 -5.72 -32.44
N LYS A 305 12.07 -5.31 -33.40
CA LYS A 305 13.51 -5.67 -33.45
C LYS A 305 14.31 -4.69 -32.59
N LEU A 306 15.27 -5.23 -31.82
CA LEU A 306 16.20 -4.41 -31.02
C LEU A 306 17.09 -3.54 -31.92
N SER A 307 17.31 -2.28 -31.52
CA SER A 307 18.22 -1.35 -32.20
C SER A 307 19.70 -1.71 -31.97
N PHE A 308 20.59 -1.13 -32.77
CA PHE A 308 22.04 -1.37 -32.66
C PHE A 308 22.62 -1.00 -31.28
N LEU A 309 22.13 0.09 -30.66
CA LEU A 309 22.55 0.53 -29.33
C LEU A 309 22.05 -0.41 -28.23
N GLU A 310 20.82 -0.92 -28.34
CA GLU A 310 20.25 -1.88 -27.39
C GLU A 310 20.96 -3.23 -27.43
N LYS A 311 21.53 -3.61 -28.59
CA LYS A 311 22.36 -4.81 -28.77
C LYS A 311 23.74 -4.72 -28.11
N LEU A 312 24.24 -3.52 -27.82
CA LEU A 312 25.59 -3.29 -27.26
C LEU A 312 25.65 -3.33 -25.72
N LEU A 313 24.50 -3.30 -25.03
CA LEU A 313 24.45 -3.41 -23.57
C LEU A 313 24.76 -4.84 -23.11
N PRO A 314 25.61 -5.04 -22.07
CA PRO A 314 26.09 -6.38 -21.65
C PRO A 314 25.00 -7.32 -21.12
N TRP A 315 23.75 -6.85 -21.00
CA TRP A 315 22.64 -7.56 -20.36
C TRP A 315 21.76 -8.35 -21.35
N ASN A 316 21.90 -8.14 -22.68
CA ASN A 316 21.03 -8.71 -23.73
C ASN A 316 21.79 -9.51 -24.79
N LYS A 317 22.49 -10.58 -24.41
CA LYS A 317 23.34 -11.35 -25.35
C LYS A 317 22.68 -12.53 -26.08
N SER A 318 21.39 -12.85 -25.88
CA SER A 318 20.84 -14.11 -26.41
C SER A 318 19.52 -14.07 -27.21
N SER A 319 18.91 -12.91 -27.47
CA SER A 319 17.63 -12.86 -28.22
C SER A 319 17.50 -11.61 -29.08
N ASP A 320 17.05 -11.77 -30.33
CA ASP A 320 16.66 -10.66 -31.23
C ASP A 320 15.29 -10.03 -30.86
N LYS A 321 14.61 -10.56 -29.83
CA LYS A 321 13.29 -10.13 -29.34
C LYS A 321 13.42 -9.27 -28.07
N VAL A 322 12.42 -8.41 -27.84
CA VAL A 322 12.28 -7.56 -26.64
C VAL A 322 12.00 -8.42 -25.40
N ASP A 323 12.77 -8.23 -24.32
CA ASP A 323 12.59 -8.91 -23.04
C ASP A 323 11.64 -8.14 -22.12
N TYR A 324 10.37 -8.55 -22.07
CA TYR A 324 9.35 -7.98 -21.19
C TYR A 324 9.48 -8.39 -19.71
N GLY A 325 10.41 -9.29 -19.38
CA GLY A 325 10.67 -9.74 -18.01
C GLY A 325 9.44 -10.36 -17.34
N TYR A 326 8.78 -11.31 -18.00
CA TYR A 326 7.59 -11.97 -17.47
C TYR A 326 7.87 -12.71 -16.16
N GLN A 327 6.96 -12.59 -15.20
CA GLN A 327 7.00 -13.29 -13.92
C GLN A 327 5.63 -13.86 -13.57
N ASN A 328 5.60 -15.06 -12.97
CA ASN A 328 4.39 -15.62 -12.38
C ASN A 328 4.07 -14.88 -11.06
N ASN A 329 2.90 -14.25 -11.01
CA ASN A 329 2.39 -13.46 -9.90
C ASN A 329 1.21 -14.12 -9.19
N GLY A 330 0.97 -15.41 -9.43
CA GLY A 330 -0.06 -16.17 -8.75
C GLY A 330 -0.83 -17.12 -9.66
N TYR A 331 -1.85 -17.72 -9.07
CA TYR A 331 -2.72 -18.69 -9.72
C TYR A 331 -4.18 -18.33 -9.53
N PHE A 332 -5.00 -18.70 -10.50
CA PHE A 332 -6.44 -18.57 -10.45
C PHE A 332 -7.09 -19.80 -11.09
N ILE A 333 -8.38 -19.98 -10.88
CA ILE A 333 -9.16 -20.99 -11.60
C ILE A 333 -10.31 -20.36 -12.35
N MET A 334 -10.66 -21.02 -13.45
CA MET A 334 -11.86 -20.78 -14.23
C MET A 334 -12.70 -22.06 -14.20
N MET A 335 -13.98 -21.92 -13.91
CA MET A 335 -14.89 -23.05 -13.72
C MET A 335 -16.15 -22.86 -14.55
N ASP A 336 -16.57 -23.93 -15.22
CA ASP A 336 -17.75 -23.95 -16.07
C ASP A 336 -19.03 -23.83 -15.22
N PRO A 337 -19.92 -22.84 -15.48
CA PRO A 337 -21.19 -22.69 -14.76
C PRO A 337 -22.07 -23.95 -14.79
N ALA A 338 -21.93 -24.82 -15.80
CA ALA A 338 -22.62 -26.12 -15.84
C ALA A 338 -22.24 -27.05 -14.66
N CYS A 339 -21.13 -26.75 -13.97
CA CYS A 339 -20.69 -27.44 -12.75
C CYS A 339 -21.06 -26.69 -11.46
N ALA A 340 -22.00 -25.74 -11.47
CA ALA A 340 -22.38 -24.90 -10.33
C ALA A 340 -22.54 -25.66 -9.01
N ASP A 341 -23.22 -26.82 -9.01
CA ASP A 341 -23.42 -27.64 -7.81
C ASP A 341 -22.10 -28.10 -7.17
N LYS A 342 -21.08 -28.39 -7.99
CA LYS A 342 -19.74 -28.79 -7.53
C LYS A 342 -18.90 -27.57 -7.12
N ILE A 343 -19.03 -26.45 -7.83
CA ILE A 343 -18.33 -25.21 -7.54
C ILE A 343 -18.76 -24.68 -6.18
N TYR A 344 -20.06 -24.67 -5.95
CA TYR A 344 -20.69 -24.14 -4.75
C TYR A 344 -20.77 -25.15 -3.61
N ALA A 345 -20.17 -26.33 -3.71
CA ALA A 345 -20.13 -27.29 -2.61
C ALA A 345 -19.38 -26.70 -1.40
N ASP A 346 -19.75 -27.11 -0.18
CA ASP A 346 -19.16 -26.58 1.07
C ASP A 346 -17.65 -26.86 1.18
N ASP A 347 -17.18 -27.93 0.55
CA ASP A 347 -15.77 -28.33 0.51
C ASP A 347 -15.00 -27.74 -0.69
N ALA A 348 -15.68 -27.05 -1.61
CA ALA A 348 -15.10 -26.38 -2.78
C ALA A 348 -15.04 -24.86 -2.54
N PHE A 349 -15.93 -24.07 -3.18
CA PHE A 349 -15.94 -22.60 -3.14
C PHE A 349 -17.32 -22.05 -2.71
N PRO A 350 -17.78 -22.33 -1.48
CA PRO A 350 -19.10 -21.88 -1.02
C PRO A 350 -19.26 -20.35 -1.00
N GLN A 351 -18.17 -19.59 -0.88
CA GLN A 351 -18.15 -18.12 -0.93
C GLN A 351 -18.56 -17.55 -2.29
N LEU A 352 -18.48 -18.35 -3.36
CA LEU A 352 -18.88 -17.93 -4.70
C LEU A 352 -20.38 -18.09 -4.98
N ARG A 353 -21.15 -18.65 -4.04
CA ARG A 353 -22.61 -18.79 -4.18
C ARG A 353 -23.27 -17.43 -4.45
N PRO A 354 -24.24 -17.34 -5.38
CA PRO A 354 -25.03 -16.14 -5.58
C PRO A 354 -25.77 -15.71 -4.30
N ARG A 355 -25.87 -14.39 -4.07
CA ARG A 355 -26.56 -13.76 -2.93
C ARG A 355 -27.84 -13.08 -3.39
N ALA A 356 -28.69 -12.71 -2.43
CA ALA A 356 -29.89 -11.93 -2.71
C ALA A 356 -29.59 -10.67 -3.51
N GLY A 357 -30.38 -10.43 -4.56
CA GLY A 357 -30.19 -9.33 -5.50
C GLY A 357 -29.13 -9.55 -6.59
N GLU A 358 -28.39 -10.66 -6.58
CA GLU A 358 -27.43 -10.99 -7.63
C GLU A 358 -28.01 -11.88 -8.73
N HIS A 359 -27.42 -11.81 -9.93
CA HIS A 359 -27.67 -12.76 -11.01
C HIS A 359 -27.41 -14.20 -10.52
N GLY A 360 -28.25 -15.14 -10.93
CA GLY A 360 -28.16 -16.55 -10.52
C GLY A 360 -28.71 -16.88 -9.13
N PHE A 361 -29.23 -15.91 -8.35
CA PHE A 361 -29.80 -16.19 -7.03
C PHE A 361 -31.21 -16.79 -7.07
N GLN A 362 -31.45 -17.80 -6.22
CA GLN A 362 -32.74 -18.48 -6.06
C GLN A 362 -33.10 -18.60 -4.56
N GLY A 363 -33.55 -17.52 -3.89
CA GLY A 363 -33.93 -17.52 -2.45
C GLY A 363 -34.52 -16.21 -1.90
N GLN A 364 -35.00 -16.15 -0.64
CA GLN A 364 -35.70 -14.98 -0.02
C GLN A 364 -34.85 -14.22 1.05
N GLU A 365 -35.05 -12.90 1.17
CA GLU A 365 -34.28 -11.93 1.97
C GLU A 365 -34.62 -11.85 3.47
N SER A 366 -33.61 -11.50 4.30
CA SER A 366 -33.81 -10.92 5.63
C SER A 366 -32.66 -9.96 6.00
N THR A 367 -32.98 -8.71 6.33
CA THR A 367 -32.04 -7.60 6.64
C THR A 367 -31.95 -7.35 8.16
N PRO A 368 -30.80 -6.88 8.69
CA PRO A 368 -30.76 -6.17 9.98
C PRO A 368 -30.23 -4.73 9.94
N GLN A 369 -30.71 -3.94 10.92
CA GLN A 369 -30.65 -2.49 11.12
C GLN A 369 -29.42 -1.93 11.86
N SER A 370 -29.23 -0.61 11.70
CA SER A 370 -28.24 0.32 12.29
C SER A 370 -28.51 0.75 13.76
N LYS A 371 -27.48 1.33 14.45
CA LYS A 371 -27.57 1.99 15.78
C LYS A 371 -26.88 3.39 15.84
N SER A 372 -27.70 4.43 16.10
CA SER A 372 -27.63 5.59 17.07
C SER A 372 -26.35 5.87 17.91
N THR A 373 -25.93 7.08 18.35
CA THR A 373 -26.38 8.51 18.34
C THR A 373 -25.21 9.44 18.78
N THR A 374 -24.77 10.40 17.94
CA THR A 374 -23.60 11.30 18.21
C THR A 374 -23.93 12.81 18.18
N GLN A 375 -25.21 13.22 18.19
CA GLN A 375 -25.63 14.57 17.76
C GLN A 375 -25.40 15.75 18.74
N ASP A 376 -25.12 15.55 20.04
CA ASP A 376 -25.11 16.66 21.03
C ASP A 376 -23.83 17.54 21.00
N TRP A 377 -22.73 17.06 20.42
CA TRP A 377 -21.41 17.73 20.47
C TRP A 377 -21.09 18.68 19.29
N ILE A 378 -21.97 18.78 18.30
CA ILE A 378 -21.77 19.69 17.15
C ILE A 378 -21.83 21.15 17.61
N ASN A 379 -22.85 21.50 18.40
CA ASN A 379 -23.04 22.83 18.97
C ASN A 379 -23.13 22.83 20.51
N GLY A 380 -23.10 21.66 21.17
CA GLY A 380 -23.25 21.56 22.62
C GLY A 380 -22.15 22.25 23.40
N TRP A 381 -20.93 22.32 22.85
CA TRP A 381 -19.79 23.01 23.47
C TRP A 381 -20.05 24.50 23.70
N LYS A 382 -20.93 25.14 22.91
CA LYS A 382 -21.32 26.55 23.06
C LYS A 382 -22.02 26.85 24.38
N LYS A 383 -22.53 25.83 25.07
CA LYS A 383 -23.20 25.95 26.37
C LYS A 383 -22.20 25.98 27.54
N THR A 384 -20.93 25.65 27.30
CA THR A 384 -19.90 25.53 28.34
C THR A 384 -18.82 26.59 28.12
N PRO A 385 -18.74 27.65 28.96
CA PRO A 385 -17.82 28.77 28.76
C PRO A 385 -16.35 28.36 28.57
N ALA A 386 -15.89 27.36 29.34
CA ALA A 386 -14.52 26.84 29.21
C ALA A 386 -14.25 26.18 27.84
N LEU A 387 -15.24 25.44 27.30
CA LEU A 387 -15.12 24.85 25.97
C LEU A 387 -15.24 25.91 24.88
N VAL A 388 -16.04 26.96 25.07
CA VAL A 388 -16.08 28.11 24.15
C VAL A 388 -14.69 28.74 24.07
N GLU A 389 -14.09 29.10 25.21
CA GLU A 389 -12.74 29.68 25.23
C GLU A 389 -11.72 28.77 24.56
N LYS A 390 -11.70 27.47 24.92
CA LYS A 390 -10.80 26.47 24.33
C LYS A 390 -11.00 26.34 22.82
N PHE A 391 -12.25 26.26 22.37
CA PHE A 391 -12.57 25.93 20.98
C PHE A 391 -12.51 27.12 20.03
N THR A 392 -12.51 28.37 20.52
CA THR A 392 -12.51 29.57 19.67
C THR A 392 -11.27 30.44 19.85
N THR A 393 -10.24 29.97 20.57
CA THR A 393 -9.00 30.74 20.79
C THR A 393 -7.83 30.11 20.04
N LEU A 394 -7.28 30.85 19.07
CA LEU A 394 -6.04 30.49 18.40
C LEU A 394 -4.82 30.83 19.28
N LEU A 395 -3.85 29.91 19.34
CA LEU A 395 -2.55 30.12 19.96
C LEU A 395 -1.54 30.42 18.85
N LEU A 396 -1.08 31.68 18.77
CA LEU A 396 -0.25 32.17 17.66
C LEU A 396 0.99 32.91 18.15
N GLU A 397 2.09 32.73 17.44
CA GLU A 397 3.31 33.54 17.48
C GLU A 397 3.51 34.28 16.13
N PRO A 398 4.36 35.32 16.07
CA PRO A 398 4.66 36.00 14.82
C PRO A 398 5.20 35.03 13.76
N SER A 399 4.58 35.00 12.57
CA SER A 399 5.09 34.19 11.45
C SER A 399 6.44 34.72 10.97
N PRO A 400 7.38 33.84 10.55
CA PRO A 400 8.56 34.24 9.78
C PRO A 400 8.22 35.04 8.52
N LYS A 401 7.02 34.86 7.96
CA LYS A 401 6.50 35.62 6.82
C LYS A 401 5.44 36.61 7.31
N GLU A 402 5.80 37.89 7.38
CA GLU A 402 4.98 38.93 8.04
C GLU A 402 3.53 39.01 7.50
N SER A 403 3.34 38.73 6.20
CA SER A 403 2.03 38.74 5.54
C SER A 403 1.03 37.72 6.09
N ASP A 404 1.47 36.68 6.79
CA ASP A 404 0.58 35.66 7.35
C ASP A 404 -0.21 36.16 8.57
N ASN A 405 0.40 37.05 9.38
CA ASN A 405 -0.14 37.47 10.67
C ASN A 405 -1.57 38.05 10.61
N PRO A 406 -1.90 38.97 9.68
CA PRO A 406 -3.28 39.44 9.53
C PRO A 406 -4.22 38.34 9.01
N ILE A 407 -3.76 37.51 8.06
CA ILE A 407 -4.57 36.48 7.41
C ILE A 407 -5.05 35.45 8.44
N VAL A 408 -4.13 34.92 9.26
CA VAL A 408 -4.45 33.86 10.23
C VAL A 408 -5.43 34.34 11.32
N ARG A 409 -5.35 35.61 11.72
CA ARG A 409 -6.28 36.20 12.69
C ARG A 409 -7.72 36.32 12.18
N GLU A 410 -7.88 36.38 10.86
CA GLU A 410 -9.18 36.48 10.20
C GLU A 410 -9.72 35.12 9.70
N MET A 411 -8.95 34.03 9.85
CA MET A 411 -9.35 32.70 9.38
C MET A 411 -10.54 32.12 10.15
N LEU A 412 -10.62 32.37 11.46
CA LEU A 412 -11.67 31.85 12.33
C LEU A 412 -12.93 32.71 12.20
N GLN A 413 -14.04 32.11 11.76
CA GLN A 413 -15.30 32.84 11.60
C GLN A 413 -16.05 32.98 12.94
N PRO A 414 -16.95 33.98 13.08
CA PRO A 414 -17.86 34.05 14.21
C PRO A 414 -18.66 32.75 14.37
N ASP A 415 -18.85 32.30 15.61
CA ASP A 415 -19.61 31.10 15.96
C ASP A 415 -19.04 29.75 15.44
N GLU A 416 -17.80 29.74 14.96
CA GLU A 416 -17.06 28.57 14.49
C GLU A 416 -16.02 28.13 15.54
N SER A 417 -15.79 26.82 15.72
CA SER A 417 -14.62 26.31 16.46
C SER A 417 -13.37 26.24 15.57
N VAL A 418 -12.17 26.25 16.15
CA VAL A 418 -10.91 26.05 15.40
C VAL A 418 -10.92 24.74 14.61
N LEU A 419 -11.53 23.67 15.13
CA LEU A 419 -11.65 22.41 14.40
C LEU A 419 -12.65 22.48 13.23
N GLN A 420 -13.74 23.24 13.38
CA GLN A 420 -14.67 23.52 12.28
C GLN A 420 -14.01 24.40 11.21
N MET A 421 -13.21 25.39 11.61
CA MET A 421 -12.36 26.18 10.71
C MET A 421 -11.42 25.29 9.91
N LEU A 422 -10.73 24.35 10.57
CA LEU A 422 -9.87 23.37 9.88
C LEU A 422 -10.67 22.45 8.95
N GLN A 423 -11.86 21.99 9.35
CA GLN A 423 -12.74 21.19 8.50
C GLN A 423 -13.16 21.98 7.26
N ARG A 424 -13.50 23.26 7.41
CA ARG A 424 -13.84 24.15 6.30
C ARG A 424 -12.66 24.37 5.37
N ILE A 425 -11.48 24.73 5.90
CA ILE A 425 -10.24 24.87 5.11
C ILE A 425 -9.92 23.55 4.42
N SER A 426 -10.05 22.42 5.11
CA SER A 426 -9.81 21.10 4.54
C SER A 426 -10.76 20.78 3.40
N ASN A 427 -12.05 21.12 3.53
CA ASN A 427 -13.03 20.99 2.45
C ASN A 427 -12.72 21.94 1.29
N GLU A 428 -12.30 23.18 1.55
CA GLU A 428 -11.87 24.14 0.53
C GLU A 428 -10.64 23.62 -0.24
N ILE A 429 -9.63 23.11 0.47
CA ILE A 429 -8.46 22.46 -0.11
C ILE A 429 -8.90 21.25 -0.91
N SER A 430 -9.66 20.32 -0.35
CA SER A 430 -10.16 19.14 -1.06
C SER A 430 -10.97 19.49 -2.31
N GLN A 431 -11.68 20.61 -2.34
CA GLN A 431 -12.35 21.12 -3.55
C GLN A 431 -11.37 21.70 -4.56
N GLN A 432 -10.32 22.41 -4.11
CA GLN A 432 -9.31 22.99 -4.99
C GLN A 432 -8.34 21.94 -5.54
N THR A 433 -7.82 21.09 -4.66
CA THR A 433 -7.04 19.89 -4.94
C THR A 433 -7.91 18.77 -5.46
N ARG A 434 -9.23 18.95 -5.64
CA ARG A 434 -9.99 18.10 -6.54
C ARG A 434 -9.58 18.35 -7.98
N HIS A 435 -8.97 19.47 -8.33
CA HIS A 435 -8.50 19.74 -9.70
C HIS A 435 -7.03 20.07 -9.80
N ALA A 436 -6.41 20.60 -8.76
CA ALA A 436 -5.01 21.01 -8.72
C ALA A 436 -4.34 20.72 -7.35
N ASP A 437 -3.55 19.67 -7.18
CA ASP A 437 -2.82 19.34 -5.94
C ASP A 437 -1.45 19.98 -6.01
N GLN A 438 -1.49 21.29 -5.83
CA GLN A 438 -0.33 22.15 -5.72
C GLN A 438 -0.26 22.65 -4.29
N ILE A 439 0.96 22.73 -3.74
CA ILE A 439 1.21 23.20 -2.39
C ILE A 439 0.62 24.60 -2.12
N LYS A 440 0.44 25.43 -3.17
CA LYS A 440 -0.20 26.76 -3.06
C LYS A 440 -1.63 26.69 -2.49
N HIS A 441 -2.36 25.61 -2.72
CA HIS A 441 -3.73 25.44 -2.19
C HIS A 441 -3.72 25.24 -0.68
N PHE A 442 -2.60 24.76 -0.15
CA PHE A 442 -2.40 24.58 1.28
C PHE A 442 -1.92 25.86 1.97
N GLU A 443 -1.85 27.03 1.29
CA GLU A 443 -1.27 28.26 1.86
C GLU A 443 -1.96 28.69 3.16
N GLN A 444 -3.27 28.48 3.31
CA GLN A 444 -3.95 28.73 4.59
C GLN A 444 -3.39 27.84 5.72
N LEU A 445 -3.13 26.56 5.45
CA LEU A 445 -2.51 25.66 6.42
C LEU A 445 -1.03 25.99 6.63
N HIS A 446 -0.30 26.43 5.61
CA HIS A 446 1.08 26.91 5.74
C HIS A 446 1.17 28.15 6.64
N SER A 447 0.34 29.16 6.39
CA SER A 447 0.28 30.38 7.20
C SER A 447 -0.10 30.06 8.64
N LEU A 448 -1.10 29.21 8.85
CA LEU A 448 -1.50 28.76 10.19
C LEU A 448 -0.37 28.00 10.89
N PHE A 449 0.32 27.10 10.19
CA PHE A 449 1.45 26.36 10.72
C PHE A 449 2.62 27.29 11.09
N ARG A 450 2.97 28.25 10.23
CA ARG A 450 4.01 29.25 10.50
C ARG A 450 3.67 30.17 11.68
N CYS A 451 2.39 30.39 11.97
CA CYS A 451 1.94 31.11 13.16
C CYS A 451 1.74 30.23 14.41
N GLY A 452 1.58 28.92 14.32
CA GLY A 452 1.33 28.05 15.49
C GLY A 452 2.53 27.95 16.43
N ILE A 453 2.36 27.73 17.72
CA ILE A 453 3.48 27.77 18.68
C ILE A 453 4.11 26.38 18.81
N ALA A 454 5.43 26.26 18.71
CA ALA A 454 6.12 24.98 18.87
C ALA A 454 5.93 24.42 20.29
N PRO A 455 5.50 23.14 20.45
CA PRO A 455 5.45 22.49 21.76
C PRO A 455 6.84 22.38 22.41
N GLY A 456 6.86 22.35 23.73
CA GLY A 456 8.10 22.27 24.52
C GLY A 456 8.33 20.90 25.15
N ILE A 457 9.49 20.75 25.78
CA ILE A 457 9.80 19.66 26.70
C ILE A 457 10.27 20.27 28.01
N GLU A 458 9.73 19.76 29.12
CA GLU A 458 10.14 20.15 30.46
C GLU A 458 10.30 18.89 31.32
N ASN A 459 11.48 18.73 31.93
CA ASN A 459 11.82 17.56 32.77
C ASN A 459 11.63 16.20 32.08
N GLY A 460 11.80 16.16 30.75
CA GLY A 460 11.65 14.99 29.89
C GLY A 460 10.19 14.66 29.57
N LEU A 461 9.26 15.60 29.79
CA LEU A 461 7.84 15.43 29.51
C LEU A 461 7.40 16.41 28.42
N PHE A 462 6.58 15.92 27.49
CA PHE A 462 5.95 16.74 26.46
C PHE A 462 5.11 17.86 27.09
N LYS A 463 5.26 19.10 26.64
CA LYS A 463 4.63 20.28 27.24
C LYS A 463 3.85 21.10 26.22
N ARG A 464 2.58 21.38 26.56
CA ARG A 464 1.70 22.33 25.85
C ARG A 464 2.02 23.78 26.24
N ASN A 465 1.48 24.74 25.50
CA ASN A 465 1.69 26.17 25.77
C ASN A 465 0.78 26.75 26.87
N LYS A 466 -0.30 26.08 27.29
CA LYS A 466 -1.21 26.52 28.37
C LYS A 466 -0.91 25.85 29.74
N PRO A 467 -1.38 26.43 30.87
CA PRO A 467 -0.92 26.10 32.23
C PRO A 467 -1.18 24.67 32.73
N ASP A 468 -2.20 23.97 32.21
CA ASP A 468 -2.53 22.59 32.57
C ASP A 468 -1.90 21.63 31.54
N ASN A 469 -0.62 21.31 31.79
CA ASN A 469 0.41 20.88 30.83
C ASN A 469 0.31 19.45 30.21
N PHE A 470 -0.87 18.87 29.95
CA PHE A 470 -0.99 17.53 29.29
C PHE A 470 -2.44 17.10 28.99
N ASN A 471 -2.65 16.08 28.13
CA ASN A 471 -3.97 15.41 27.99
C ASN A 471 -4.18 14.41 29.12
N ALA A 472 -3.19 13.54 29.29
CA ALA A 472 -3.16 12.52 30.32
C ALA A 472 -1.73 12.41 30.89
N ARG A 473 -1.63 11.93 32.13
CA ARG A 473 -0.35 11.51 32.71
C ARG A 473 -0.55 10.18 33.40
N VAL A 474 0.15 9.19 32.86
CA VAL A 474 0.07 7.81 33.34
C VAL A 474 1.47 7.26 33.41
N ASP A 475 1.82 6.68 34.56
CA ASP A 475 3.03 5.88 34.68
C ASP A 475 2.67 4.42 34.38
N GLY A 476 3.54 3.75 33.61
CA GLY A 476 3.38 2.33 33.28
C GLY A 476 3.99 1.41 34.34
N SER A 477 4.25 0.16 33.96
CA SER A 477 4.77 -0.82 34.92
C SER A 477 6.20 -0.48 35.37
N PRO A 478 6.51 -0.53 36.68
CA PRO A 478 7.88 -0.37 37.18
C PRO A 478 8.81 -1.54 36.78
N THR A 479 8.26 -2.61 36.21
CA THR A 479 9.00 -3.80 35.76
C THR A 479 9.34 -3.77 34.26
N ARG A 480 9.01 -2.70 33.54
CA ARG A 480 9.40 -2.57 32.13
C ARG A 480 10.92 -2.47 32.02
N GLU A 481 11.48 -3.23 31.08
CA GLU A 481 12.92 -3.27 30.82
C GLU A 481 13.24 -2.88 29.38
N TRP A 482 14.42 -2.30 29.19
CA TRP A 482 15.03 -1.98 27.91
C TRP A 482 16.45 -2.55 27.88
N TYR A 483 16.66 -3.63 27.10
CA TYR A 483 17.94 -4.34 27.03
C TYR A 483 18.53 -4.70 28.40
N GLY A 484 17.72 -5.35 29.24
CA GLY A 484 18.12 -5.88 30.56
C GLY A 484 18.16 -4.86 31.70
N GLU A 485 17.89 -3.58 31.44
CA GLU A 485 17.85 -2.51 32.44
C GLU A 485 16.43 -1.98 32.62
N LYS A 486 16.06 -1.58 33.83
CA LYS A 486 14.73 -1.00 34.10
C LYS A 486 14.54 0.33 33.36
N ASP A 487 13.47 0.42 32.59
CA ASP A 487 13.07 1.59 31.80
C ASP A 487 11.54 1.76 31.91
N PRO A 488 11.02 2.14 33.10
CA PRO A 488 9.58 2.31 33.29
C PRO A 488 9.05 3.42 32.38
N CYS A 489 7.84 3.22 31.88
CA CYS A 489 7.09 4.28 31.22
C CYS A 489 6.74 5.35 32.27
N ILE A 490 7.25 6.57 32.10
CA ILE A 490 7.00 7.68 33.03
C ILE A 490 6.32 8.83 32.30
N GLY A 491 5.23 9.32 32.89
CA GLY A 491 4.50 10.50 32.47
C GLY A 491 3.93 10.39 31.07
N LEU A 492 3.36 9.24 30.71
CA LEU A 492 2.77 9.04 29.39
C LEU A 492 1.62 10.03 29.16
N ASP A 493 1.72 10.76 28.05
CA ASP A 493 0.68 11.62 27.50
C ASP A 493 0.29 11.11 26.12
N TYR A 494 -0.94 11.37 25.68
CA TYR A 494 -1.41 10.90 24.38
C TYR A 494 -2.43 11.82 23.73
N TYR A 495 -2.48 11.76 22.40
CA TYR A 495 -3.36 12.57 21.57
C TYR A 495 -3.92 11.72 20.44
N HIS A 496 -5.19 11.96 20.09
CA HIS A 496 -5.88 11.33 18.97
C HIS A 496 -5.44 11.93 17.65
N GLY A 497 -5.24 11.10 16.64
CA GLY A 497 -4.82 11.54 15.31
C GLY A 497 -6.02 11.65 14.36
N ALA A 498 -6.01 12.67 13.51
CA ALA A 498 -6.91 12.75 12.35
C ALA A 498 -6.18 13.34 11.15
N ASN A 499 -6.54 12.88 9.96
CA ASN A 499 -6.03 13.46 8.73
C ASN A 499 -6.79 14.76 8.40
N LEU A 500 -6.08 15.77 7.90
CA LEU A 500 -6.73 16.95 7.32
C LEU A 500 -6.74 16.84 5.80
N ASN A 501 -5.56 16.92 5.17
CA ASN A 501 -5.41 16.85 3.73
C ASN A 501 -4.04 16.25 3.41
N LEU A 502 -4.01 15.27 2.53
CA LEU A 502 -2.75 14.75 1.98
C LEU A 502 -2.40 15.51 0.71
N HIS A 503 -1.12 15.81 0.54
CA HIS A 503 -0.54 16.43 -0.64
C HIS A 503 0.42 15.44 -1.31
N CYS A 504 0.39 15.38 -2.63
CA CYS A 504 1.31 14.56 -3.40
C CYS A 504 2.55 15.39 -3.76
N GLY A 505 3.45 15.58 -2.79
CA GLY A 505 4.64 16.45 -2.85
C GLY A 505 5.51 16.39 -4.12
N PHE A 506 5.39 15.31 -4.89
CA PHE A 506 6.13 15.11 -6.13
C PHE A 506 5.63 15.96 -7.31
N ILE A 507 4.38 16.45 -7.32
CA ILE A 507 3.86 17.24 -8.45
C ILE A 507 4.57 18.58 -8.58
N ASP A 508 4.81 19.27 -7.47
CA ASP A 508 5.44 20.60 -7.46
C ASP A 508 6.93 20.58 -7.84
N THR A 509 7.59 19.41 -7.77
CA THR A 509 8.98 19.25 -8.22
C THR A 509 9.08 18.94 -9.71
N ILE A 510 8.02 18.37 -10.30
CA ILE A 510 8.02 17.88 -11.68
C ILE A 510 7.41 18.95 -12.62
N HIS A 511 6.44 19.77 -12.18
CA HIS A 511 5.77 20.78 -13.02
C HIS A 511 5.36 22.07 -12.26
N PRO A 512 6.21 23.12 -12.22
CA PRO A 512 5.97 24.31 -11.38
C PRO A 512 4.88 25.30 -11.86
N GLU A 513 4.36 25.21 -13.09
CA GLU A 513 3.51 26.29 -13.65
C GLU A 513 2.22 25.87 -14.40
N GLN A 514 1.81 24.60 -14.37
CA GLN A 514 0.55 24.19 -15.02
C GLN A 514 -0.48 23.72 -14.00
N ALA A 515 -1.67 24.33 -14.02
CA ALA A 515 -2.81 23.87 -13.24
C ALA A 515 -3.14 22.42 -13.66
N PRO A 516 -3.14 21.45 -12.74
CA PRO A 516 -3.56 20.11 -13.08
C PRO A 516 -5.06 20.06 -13.40
N HIS A 517 -5.44 18.97 -14.06
CA HIS A 517 -6.81 18.50 -14.18
C HIS A 517 -7.16 17.57 -13.00
N GLU A 518 -8.47 17.40 -12.80
CA GLU A 518 -9.18 16.65 -11.75
C GLU A 518 -8.40 15.50 -11.01
N PHE A 519 -8.30 15.57 -9.69
CA PHE A 519 -7.69 14.63 -8.75
C PHE A 519 -8.62 13.48 -8.41
N HIS A 520 -8.10 12.28 -8.62
CA HIS A 520 -8.74 11.03 -8.25
C HIS A 520 -7.77 10.17 -7.42
N LEU A 521 -8.31 9.38 -6.48
CA LEU A 521 -7.57 8.38 -5.69
C LEU A 521 -6.99 7.30 -6.60
N PHE A 522 -5.91 6.61 -6.22
CA PHE A 522 -5.47 5.42 -6.95
C PHE A 522 -6.60 4.40 -6.91
N PRO A 523 -7.21 4.06 -8.06
CA PRO A 523 -6.58 3.99 -9.40
C PRO A 523 -6.93 5.13 -10.38
N GLY A 524 -7.89 6.00 -10.08
CA GLY A 524 -8.31 7.13 -10.92
C GLY A 524 -7.22 8.19 -11.21
N MET A 525 -6.20 8.37 -10.35
CA MET A 525 -5.06 9.26 -10.68
C MET A 525 -4.27 8.78 -11.91
N LEU A 526 -4.25 7.46 -12.11
CA LEU A 526 -3.63 6.85 -13.26
C LEU A 526 -4.44 7.11 -14.52
N ALA A 527 -5.74 7.43 -14.43
CA ALA A 527 -6.64 7.65 -15.57
C ALA A 527 -6.47 9.04 -16.22
N ASP A 528 -6.20 10.09 -15.44
CA ASP A 528 -6.13 11.47 -15.95
C ASP A 528 -4.75 11.82 -16.53
N LYS A 529 -3.66 11.27 -15.98
CA LYS A 529 -2.29 11.47 -16.54
C LYS A 529 -2.08 10.81 -17.90
N ILE A 530 -2.88 9.81 -18.25
CA ILE A 530 -2.87 9.23 -19.60
C ILE A 530 -3.41 10.24 -20.63
N ALA A 531 -4.28 11.16 -20.20
CA ALA A 531 -5.08 11.99 -21.12
C ALA A 531 -4.30 13.17 -21.65
N ASP A 532 -3.24 13.55 -20.93
CA ASP A 532 -2.59 14.83 -21.11
C ASP A 532 -1.08 14.66 -21.34
N SER A 533 -0.74 14.28 -22.57
CA SER A 533 -0.26 15.28 -23.55
C SER A 533 1.13 15.91 -23.38
N SER A 534 1.61 16.18 -22.17
CA SER A 534 2.79 17.07 -22.03
C SER A 534 3.66 16.84 -20.80
N ILE A 535 3.46 15.74 -20.08
CA ILE A 535 4.12 15.49 -18.79
C ILE A 535 5.15 14.36 -18.92
N ALA A 536 6.41 14.68 -18.64
CA ALA A 536 7.53 13.74 -18.64
C ALA A 536 7.30 12.62 -17.60
N THR A 537 7.62 11.40 -18.03
CA THR A 537 7.34 10.11 -17.36
C THR A 537 7.84 10.05 -15.91
N PRO A 538 6.97 9.84 -14.89
CA PRO A 538 7.41 9.66 -13.50
C PRO A 538 7.93 8.24 -13.23
N ASN A 539 8.86 8.11 -12.28
CA ASN A 539 9.40 6.85 -11.77
C ASN A 539 8.29 6.05 -11.04
N ILE A 540 8.05 4.80 -11.45
CA ILE A 540 7.00 3.89 -10.94
C ILE A 540 6.98 3.72 -9.41
N LEU A 541 8.14 3.86 -8.76
CA LEU A 541 8.26 3.87 -7.30
C LEU A 541 7.51 5.04 -6.65
N ASN A 542 7.45 6.20 -7.30
CA ASN A 542 6.77 7.41 -6.81
C ASN A 542 5.24 7.27 -6.88
N GLU A 543 4.73 6.57 -7.90
CA GLU A 543 3.31 6.27 -8.07
C GLU A 543 2.86 5.13 -7.12
N MET A 544 3.72 4.16 -6.83
CA MET A 544 3.50 3.17 -5.76
C MET A 544 3.47 3.84 -4.38
N TRP A 545 4.33 4.83 -4.14
CA TRP A 545 4.32 5.66 -2.94
C TRP A 545 3.02 6.47 -2.79
N HIS A 546 2.49 7.02 -3.89
CA HIS A 546 1.22 7.75 -3.91
C HIS A 546 0.04 6.89 -3.42
N SER A 547 -0.02 5.63 -3.85
CA SER A 547 -1.09 4.71 -3.47
C SER A 547 -0.92 4.23 -2.04
N ILE A 548 0.28 3.80 -1.66
CA ILE A 548 0.60 3.27 -0.33
C ILE A 548 0.43 4.37 0.75
N GLY A 549 0.82 5.62 0.47
CA GLY A 549 0.72 6.73 1.41
C GLY A 549 -0.72 7.03 1.85
N LYS A 550 -1.71 6.89 0.96
CA LYS A 550 -3.13 7.12 1.29
C LYS A 550 -3.79 5.97 2.05
N TYR A 551 -3.28 4.74 1.89
CA TYR A 551 -3.86 3.53 2.47
C TYR A 551 -3.17 3.05 3.74
N ILE A 552 -1.93 3.49 4.03
CA ILE A 552 -1.16 2.90 5.12
C ILE A 552 -0.91 3.87 6.30
N PHE A 553 -0.75 5.20 6.17
CA PHE A 553 -0.50 6.09 7.34
C PHE A 553 -0.99 7.54 7.11
N PRO A 554 -1.68 8.23 8.06
CA PRO A 554 -1.45 8.26 9.51
C PRO A 554 -2.74 8.18 10.37
N TRP A 555 -3.46 7.05 10.38
CA TRP A 555 -4.68 6.89 11.20
C TRP A 555 -4.45 6.66 12.69
N ALA A 556 -3.37 7.21 13.24
CA ALA A 556 -2.90 6.83 14.55
C ALA A 556 -2.58 8.06 15.40
N GLY A 557 -3.16 8.10 16.60
CA GLY A 557 -2.76 9.04 17.63
C GLY A 557 -1.28 8.93 17.96
N LYS A 558 -0.78 9.84 18.79
CA LYS A 558 0.60 9.81 19.28
C LYS A 558 0.57 9.66 20.79
N SER A 559 1.44 8.82 21.32
CA SER A 559 1.79 8.80 22.73
C SER A 559 3.21 9.33 22.91
N TYR A 560 3.45 9.99 24.04
CA TYR A 560 4.73 10.54 24.44
C TYR A 560 5.04 10.08 25.86
N GLU A 561 6.23 9.53 26.07
CA GLU A 561 6.74 9.17 27.39
C GLU A 561 8.15 9.75 27.57
N LYS A 562 8.58 9.86 28.84
CA LYS A 562 9.95 10.25 29.15
C LYS A 562 10.94 9.24 28.57
N ILE A 563 11.96 9.73 27.87
CA ILE A 563 13.05 8.89 27.38
C ILE A 563 14.19 8.85 28.41
N SER A 564 14.70 7.65 28.70
CA SER A 564 15.88 7.54 29.56
C SER A 564 17.15 7.99 28.81
N PRO A 565 18.14 8.57 29.51
CA PRO A 565 19.41 9.01 28.90
C PRO A 565 20.12 7.88 28.14
N ARG A 566 20.11 6.68 28.72
CA ARG A 566 20.65 5.45 28.13
C ARG A 566 19.97 5.07 26.82
N LYS A 567 18.63 5.14 26.79
CA LYS A 567 17.85 4.82 25.60
C LYS A 567 18.04 5.86 24.51
N LEU A 568 18.05 7.15 24.86
CA LEU A 568 18.32 8.24 23.94
C LEU A 568 19.68 8.07 23.28
N SER A 569 20.75 7.89 24.07
CA SER A 569 22.12 7.77 23.55
C SER A 569 22.29 6.60 22.57
N MET A 570 21.51 5.52 22.73
CA MET A 570 21.52 4.41 21.78
C MET A 570 20.72 4.73 20.50
N LEU A 571 19.54 5.33 20.64
CA LEU A 571 18.64 5.55 19.50
C LEU A 571 19.16 6.59 18.52
N VAL A 572 19.97 7.56 18.98
CA VAL A 572 20.61 8.58 18.12
C VAL A 572 22.05 8.22 17.72
N ASP A 573 22.55 7.03 18.09
CA ASP A 573 23.92 6.62 17.76
C ASP A 573 24.02 6.26 16.27
N GLU A 574 24.97 6.91 15.60
CA GLU A 574 25.22 6.81 14.15
C GLU A 574 26.62 6.28 13.85
N SER A 575 27.34 5.81 14.88
CA SER A 575 28.73 5.34 14.76
C SER A 575 28.90 4.21 13.75
N ASN A 576 30.09 4.03 13.20
CA ASN A 576 30.37 2.96 12.23
C ASN A 576 30.44 1.57 12.88
N ASP A 577 30.53 1.47 14.21
CA ASP A 577 30.71 0.23 14.99
C ASP A 577 29.45 -0.20 15.77
N LEU A 578 28.25 0.28 15.38
CA LEU A 578 26.97 -0.02 16.05
C LEU A 578 26.71 -1.51 16.29
N ALA A 579 27.13 -2.38 15.37
CA ALA A 579 26.96 -3.83 15.52
C ALA A 579 27.78 -4.43 16.67
N VAL A 580 28.90 -3.80 17.03
CA VAL A 580 29.72 -4.17 18.18
C VAL A 580 29.14 -3.59 19.46
N ARG A 581 28.69 -2.32 19.42
CA ARG A 581 28.15 -1.60 20.57
C ARG A 581 26.79 -2.12 21.05
N TYR A 582 25.90 -2.45 20.11
CA TYR A 582 24.51 -2.81 20.38
C TYR A 582 24.10 -4.10 19.65
N PRO A 583 24.77 -5.24 19.90
CA PRO A 583 24.60 -6.46 19.11
C PRO A 583 23.16 -6.99 19.15
N GLN A 584 22.47 -6.87 20.29
CA GLN A 584 21.07 -7.29 20.41
C GLN A 584 20.14 -6.43 19.56
N ARG A 585 20.27 -5.10 19.63
CA ARG A 585 19.46 -4.18 18.82
C ARG A 585 19.68 -4.35 17.32
N VAL A 586 20.94 -4.47 16.90
CA VAL A 586 21.27 -4.69 15.47
C VAL A 586 20.73 -6.03 14.98
N LYS A 587 20.70 -7.06 15.83
CA LYS A 587 20.08 -8.35 15.51
C LYS A 587 18.57 -8.20 15.30
N GLU A 588 17.87 -7.42 16.13
CA GLU A 588 16.44 -7.15 15.92
C GLU A 588 16.20 -6.39 14.60
N LEU A 589 16.95 -5.31 14.34
CA LEU A 589 16.83 -4.56 13.08
C LEU A 589 17.05 -5.45 11.85
N LYS A 590 17.98 -6.41 11.93
CA LYS A 590 18.24 -7.38 10.86
C LYS A 590 17.08 -8.37 10.67
N ASN A 591 16.43 -8.76 11.75
CA ASN A 591 15.44 -9.85 11.75
C ASN A 591 14.01 -9.37 11.42
N HIS A 592 13.73 -8.08 11.56
CA HIS A 592 12.43 -7.50 11.21
C HIS A 592 12.45 -6.89 9.81
N PRO A 593 11.64 -7.38 8.86
CA PRO A 593 11.65 -6.89 7.48
C PRO A 593 11.37 -5.39 7.33
N ALA A 594 10.57 -4.80 8.23
CA ALA A 594 10.37 -3.35 8.25
C ALA A 594 11.67 -2.58 8.43
N SER A 595 12.56 -3.04 9.29
CA SER A 595 13.78 -2.29 9.65
C SER A 595 14.88 -2.43 8.60
N LEU A 596 14.61 -3.06 7.45
CA LEU A 596 15.58 -3.26 6.39
C LEU A 596 16.23 -1.95 5.88
N PRO A 597 15.50 -0.83 5.66
CA PRO A 597 16.12 0.43 5.26
C PRO A 597 17.13 0.93 6.30
N HIS A 598 16.79 0.87 7.58
CA HIS A 598 17.68 1.25 8.68
C HIS A 598 18.88 0.30 8.81
N TYR A 599 18.66 -1.01 8.62
CA TYR A 599 19.74 -1.99 8.64
C TYR A 599 20.71 -1.81 7.45
N ILE A 600 20.19 -1.45 6.27
CA ILE A 600 21.01 -1.08 5.11
C ILE A 600 21.81 0.19 5.40
N ALA A 601 21.18 1.22 5.99
CA ALA A 601 21.88 2.44 6.40
C ALA A 601 23.03 2.13 7.37
N LEU A 602 22.77 1.30 8.39
CA LEU A 602 23.79 0.82 9.33
C LEU A 602 24.95 0.12 8.60
N LYS A 603 24.66 -0.79 7.66
CA LYS A 603 25.70 -1.47 6.86
C LYS A 603 26.51 -0.51 5.99
N LYS A 604 25.88 0.52 5.43
CA LYS A 604 26.61 1.55 4.66
C LYS A 604 27.52 2.35 5.58
N ASN A 605 27.04 2.76 6.75
CA ASN A 605 27.84 3.51 7.74
C ASN A 605 29.04 2.71 8.27
N GLN A 606 28.94 1.38 8.38
CA GLN A 606 30.08 0.50 8.72
C GLN A 606 31.28 0.63 7.77
N HIS A 607 31.05 1.05 6.53
CA HIS A 607 32.09 1.25 5.53
C HIS A 607 32.54 2.72 5.43
N ASN A 608 32.25 3.53 6.46
CA ASN A 608 32.51 4.98 6.49
C ASN A 608 31.90 5.70 5.27
N PHE A 609 30.61 5.43 5.01
CA PHE A 609 29.90 6.12 3.92
C PHE A 609 29.91 7.65 4.10
N TRP A 610 29.92 8.13 5.35
CA TRP A 610 30.04 9.55 5.69
C TRP A 610 31.47 9.88 6.13
N ASP A 611 32.02 10.94 5.55
CA ASP A 611 33.36 11.47 5.87
C ASP A 611 33.31 12.54 6.99
N HIS A 612 32.15 12.75 7.61
CA HIS A 612 31.92 13.76 8.64
C HIS A 612 31.29 13.15 9.89
N ASP A 613 31.73 13.63 11.04
CA ASP A 613 31.20 13.25 12.35
C ASP A 613 29.72 13.66 12.50
N SER A 614 28.90 12.78 13.07
CA SER A 614 27.50 13.08 13.40
C SER A 614 27.39 14.14 14.51
N GLN A 615 26.20 14.74 14.67
CA GLN A 615 25.97 15.80 15.67
C GLN A 615 26.39 15.38 17.09
N PHE A 616 26.20 14.11 17.44
CA PHE A 616 26.48 13.57 18.77
C PHE A 616 27.78 12.78 18.87
N HIS A 617 28.60 12.74 17.80
CA HIS A 617 29.83 11.94 17.74
C HIS A 617 30.75 12.16 18.94
N GLN A 618 30.99 13.42 19.34
CA GLN A 618 31.89 13.73 20.47
C GLN A 618 31.44 13.13 21.82
N TYR A 619 30.14 12.85 21.98
CA TYR A 619 29.55 12.28 23.20
C TYR A 619 29.36 10.76 23.11
N LEU A 620 29.69 10.16 21.96
CA LEU A 620 29.59 8.72 21.68
C LEU A 620 30.93 8.10 21.31
N LYS A 621 31.96 8.89 20.96
CA LYS A 621 33.26 8.38 20.49
C LYS A 621 33.92 7.36 21.44
N ASP A 622 33.77 7.53 22.75
CA ASP A 622 34.45 6.71 23.75
C ASP A 622 33.71 5.39 24.06
N GLY A 623 32.46 5.27 23.62
CA GLY A 623 31.67 4.05 23.75
C GLY A 623 30.18 4.27 23.98
N SER A 624 29.47 3.19 24.29
CA SER A 624 28.05 3.23 24.63
C SER A 624 27.84 3.58 26.10
N TRP A 625 26.59 3.89 26.48
CA TRP A 625 26.22 4.19 27.87
C TRP A 625 26.70 3.13 28.87
N ASP A 626 26.57 1.85 28.50
CA ASP A 626 26.94 0.72 29.35
C ASP A 626 28.46 0.45 29.31
N ASN A 627 29.14 0.80 28.22
CA ASN A 627 30.54 0.45 27.99
C ASN A 627 31.31 1.61 27.34
N GLY A 628 32.18 2.27 28.10
CA GLY A 628 33.16 3.24 27.58
C GLY A 628 32.80 4.71 27.77
N MET A 629 31.51 5.06 27.86
CA MET A 629 31.06 6.45 28.05
C MET A 629 31.48 7.03 29.42
N THR A 630 32.07 8.23 29.43
CA THR A 630 32.53 8.93 30.64
C THR A 630 31.37 9.50 31.47
N ASN A 631 31.65 9.93 32.71
CA ASN A 631 30.64 10.56 33.56
C ASN A 631 30.14 11.89 32.97
N GLU A 632 31.03 12.67 32.36
CA GLU A 632 30.69 13.93 31.70
C GLU A 632 29.75 13.70 30.50
N GLN A 633 30.03 12.68 29.69
CA GLN A 633 29.15 12.29 28.59
C GLN A 633 27.79 11.79 29.08
N LYS A 634 27.75 11.02 30.17
CA LYS A 634 26.48 10.59 30.78
C LYS A 634 25.67 11.76 31.31
N GLU A 635 26.31 12.77 31.89
CA GLU A 635 25.63 13.97 32.36
C GLU A 635 25.08 14.83 31.21
N PHE A 636 25.81 14.89 30.09
CA PHE A 636 25.28 15.45 28.85
C PHE A 636 23.98 14.76 28.45
N TRP A 637 23.95 13.42 28.36
CA TRP A 637 22.74 12.69 27.97
C TRP A 637 21.58 12.84 28.96
N LYS A 638 21.85 13.00 30.27
CA LYS A 638 20.81 13.31 31.25
C LYS A 638 20.18 14.67 31.01
N THR A 639 21.01 15.67 30.69
CA THR A 639 20.56 17.02 30.37
C THR A 639 19.78 17.02 29.06
N GLU A 640 20.34 16.39 28.03
CA GLU A 640 19.75 16.31 26.68
C GLU A 640 18.38 15.61 26.70
N SER A 641 18.27 14.46 27.36
CA SER A 641 17.00 13.73 27.50
C SER A 641 15.96 14.46 28.35
N SER A 642 16.38 15.30 29.31
CA SER A 642 15.44 16.04 30.16
C SER A 642 14.93 17.32 29.52
N ASN A 643 15.73 17.93 28.63
CA ASN A 643 15.42 19.25 28.09
C ASN A 643 14.87 19.21 26.67
N HIS A 644 15.27 18.21 25.86
CA HIS A 644 15.06 18.28 24.42
C HIS A 644 14.33 17.09 23.82
N TRP A 645 14.30 15.92 24.48
CA TRP A 645 13.81 14.69 23.85
C TRP A 645 12.71 13.97 24.64
N ILE A 646 11.80 13.33 23.90
CA ILE A 646 10.83 12.35 24.41
C ILE A 646 10.83 11.10 23.53
N PHE A 647 10.34 9.99 24.08
CA PHE A 647 10.10 8.77 23.32
C PHE A 647 8.64 8.72 22.92
N GLY A 648 8.36 8.52 21.64
CA GLY A 648 7.01 8.51 21.12
C GLY A 648 6.63 7.17 20.50
N ASN A 649 5.33 6.86 20.51
CA ASN A 649 4.77 5.76 19.71
C ASN A 649 3.48 6.19 19.01
N ASN A 650 3.31 5.72 17.79
CA ASN A 650 2.03 5.81 17.08
C ASN A 650 0.99 4.91 17.78
N LEU A 651 -0.25 5.36 17.88
CA LEU A 651 -1.36 4.67 18.55
C LEU A 651 -2.45 4.33 17.54
N GLN A 652 -2.77 3.06 17.35
CA GLN A 652 -3.72 2.62 16.33
C GLN A 652 -5.01 2.10 17.00
N ASP A 653 -6.16 2.44 16.42
CA ASP A 653 -7.47 1.99 16.91
C ASP A 653 -7.81 0.54 16.53
N SER A 654 -9.02 0.09 16.89
CA SER A 654 -9.46 -1.30 16.69
C SER A 654 -9.49 -1.76 15.23
N ARG A 655 -9.52 -0.85 14.24
CA ARG A 655 -9.49 -1.21 12.82
C ARG A 655 -8.21 -1.96 12.45
N ILE A 656 -7.12 -1.71 13.17
CA ILE A 656 -5.82 -2.33 12.90
C ILE A 656 -5.74 -3.78 13.39
N VAL A 657 -6.65 -4.21 14.25
CA VAL A 657 -6.59 -5.52 14.93
C VAL A 657 -6.72 -6.68 13.96
N SER A 658 -7.46 -6.52 12.85
CA SER A 658 -7.52 -7.55 11.80
C SER A 658 -6.18 -7.75 11.07
N ALA A 659 -5.30 -6.74 11.11
CA ALA A 659 -3.97 -6.75 10.51
C ALA A 659 -2.86 -7.14 11.50
N ASP A 660 -3.19 -7.47 12.76
CA ASP A 660 -2.23 -7.82 13.81
C ASP A 660 -1.13 -8.81 13.39
N PRO A 661 -1.46 -9.96 12.75
CA PRO A 661 -0.45 -10.94 12.38
C PRO A 661 0.57 -10.38 11.39
N LEU A 662 0.10 -9.59 10.41
CA LEU A 662 0.96 -8.94 9.42
C LEU A 662 1.82 -7.86 10.09
N LEU A 663 1.21 -7.01 10.91
CA LEU A 663 1.90 -5.89 11.53
C LEU A 663 2.95 -6.34 12.55
N LYS A 664 2.69 -7.41 13.31
CA LYS A 664 3.70 -8.04 14.18
C LYS A 664 4.87 -8.64 13.39
N LEU A 665 4.60 -9.19 12.21
CA LEU A 665 5.63 -9.79 11.36
C LEU A 665 6.54 -8.71 10.77
N ILE A 666 5.95 -7.64 10.27
CA ILE A 666 6.71 -6.61 9.58
C ILE A 666 7.32 -5.63 10.59
N ASP A 667 6.61 -5.20 11.63
CA ASP A 667 7.06 -4.17 12.58
C ASP A 667 7.51 -4.75 13.92
N MET A 668 8.74 -4.39 14.28
CA MET A 668 9.39 -4.74 15.54
C MET A 668 8.80 -4.06 16.77
N ASN A 669 8.17 -2.88 16.61
CA ASN A 669 7.66 -2.08 17.71
C ASN A 669 6.13 -2.22 17.90
N TYR A 670 5.47 -3.02 17.05
CA TYR A 670 4.03 -3.22 17.10
C TYR A 670 3.62 -4.13 18.27
N LYS A 671 2.91 -3.56 19.24
CA LYS A 671 2.52 -4.24 20.47
C LYS A 671 1.15 -3.80 20.98
N ILE A 672 0.59 -4.61 21.86
CA ILE A 672 -0.56 -4.21 22.67
C ILE A 672 -0.05 -3.16 23.69
N PRO A 673 -0.78 -2.04 23.91
CA PRO A 673 -0.41 -1.08 24.94
C PRO A 673 -0.29 -1.75 26.31
N GLU A 674 0.55 -1.22 27.18
CA GLU A 674 0.59 -1.68 28.58
C GLU A 674 -0.81 -1.51 29.22
N PRO A 675 -1.22 -2.38 30.15
CA PRO A 675 -2.56 -2.32 30.74
C PRO A 675 -2.93 -0.96 31.33
N ALA A 676 -1.96 -0.25 31.93
CA ALA A 676 -2.16 1.10 32.45
C ALA A 676 -2.48 2.12 31.35
N ILE A 677 -1.80 2.01 30.20
CA ILE A 677 -2.05 2.86 29.02
C ILE A 677 -3.42 2.49 28.42
N GLN A 678 -3.68 1.20 28.24
CA GLN A 678 -4.94 0.69 27.69
C GLN A 678 -6.14 1.19 28.50
N ALA A 679 -6.07 1.11 29.83
CA ALA A 679 -7.14 1.56 30.72
C ALA A 679 -7.48 3.05 30.56
N VAL A 680 -6.47 3.90 30.36
CA VAL A 680 -6.68 5.33 30.15
C VAL A 680 -7.26 5.61 28.76
N THR A 681 -6.79 4.89 27.74
CA THR A 681 -7.34 5.03 26.40
C THR A 681 -8.76 4.50 26.29
N ASP A 682 -9.10 3.44 27.03
CA ASP A 682 -10.44 2.85 27.09
C ASP A 682 -11.46 3.78 27.77
N ALA A 683 -11.00 4.63 28.69
CA ALA A 683 -11.80 5.68 29.31
C ALA A 683 -11.97 6.92 28.42
N GLY A 684 -11.11 7.06 27.40
CA GLY A 684 -11.15 8.15 26.43
C GLY A 684 -12.26 8.01 25.39
N PRO A 685 -12.50 9.05 24.58
CA PRO A 685 -13.56 9.06 23.56
C PRO A 685 -13.31 8.13 22.38
N SER A 686 -12.07 7.67 22.18
CA SER A 686 -11.68 6.77 21.10
C SER A 686 -10.53 5.87 21.56
N PRO A 687 -10.82 4.63 22.00
CA PRO A 687 -9.81 3.73 22.52
C PRO A 687 -8.80 3.30 21.44
N PHE A 688 -7.53 3.25 21.80
CA PHE A 688 -6.49 2.65 20.95
C PHE A 688 -6.35 1.17 21.27
N ALA A 689 -6.16 0.34 20.25
CA ALA A 689 -5.93 -1.08 20.41
C ALA A 689 -4.44 -1.44 20.40
N ARG A 690 -3.59 -0.66 19.74
CA ARG A 690 -2.18 -1.01 19.47
C ARG A 690 -1.26 0.19 19.58
N GLN A 691 -0.02 -0.06 20.03
CA GLN A 691 1.10 0.85 19.86
C GLN A 691 1.93 0.33 18.68
N GLY A 692 2.12 1.18 17.67
CA GLY A 692 2.91 0.89 16.49
C GLY A 692 4.29 1.57 16.56
N TYR A 693 4.71 2.12 15.42
CA TYR A 693 6.03 2.70 15.21
C TYR A 693 6.46 3.68 16.29
N CYS A 694 7.67 3.48 16.80
CA CYS A 694 8.30 4.43 17.69
C CYS A 694 8.96 5.57 16.90
N PHE A 695 9.11 6.70 17.57
CA PHE A 695 9.83 7.86 17.07
C PHE A 695 10.49 8.60 18.24
N LEU A 696 11.44 9.47 17.91
CA LEU A 696 11.99 10.41 18.86
C LEU A 696 11.35 11.77 18.65
N GLY A 697 10.69 12.28 19.68
CA GLY A 697 10.16 13.65 19.67
C GLY A 697 11.24 14.61 20.16
N VAL A 698 11.45 15.72 19.46
CA VAL A 698 12.45 16.72 19.85
C VAL A 698 11.92 18.14 19.72
N SER A 699 12.17 18.96 20.74
CA SER A 699 11.75 20.37 20.80
C SER A 699 12.86 21.32 20.34
N ASP A 700 12.51 22.60 20.18
CA ASP A 700 13.41 23.70 19.79
C ASP A 700 14.19 23.45 18.48
N ARG A 701 13.51 22.89 17.47
CA ARG A 701 14.07 22.70 16.14
C ARG A 701 13.59 23.76 15.18
N ASP A 702 14.47 24.15 14.27
CA ASP A 702 14.07 24.94 13.11
C ASP A 702 13.40 24.00 12.10
N SER A 703 12.37 24.49 11.42
CA SER A 703 11.69 23.72 10.37
C SER A 703 12.67 23.40 9.24
N ILE A 704 12.69 22.13 8.82
CA ILE A 704 13.51 21.66 7.70
C ILE A 704 12.91 22.03 6.34
N LEU A 705 11.63 22.40 6.30
CA LEU A 705 10.96 22.79 5.07
C LEU A 705 11.23 24.27 4.76
N PRO A 706 11.82 24.60 3.59
CA PRO A 706 12.08 25.99 3.23
C PRO A 706 10.82 26.87 3.20
N ILE A 707 9.64 26.32 2.86
CA ILE A 707 8.37 27.06 2.82
C ILE A 707 7.92 27.61 4.19
N ASN A 708 8.46 27.08 5.28
CA ASN A 708 8.15 27.55 6.62
C ASN A 708 9.10 28.67 7.09
N ASN A 709 10.18 28.94 6.36
CA ASN A 709 11.24 29.86 6.74
C ASN A 709 11.30 31.08 5.82
N ASP A 710 11.88 32.17 6.30
CA ASP A 710 12.32 33.32 5.50
C ASP A 710 13.85 33.48 5.62
N SER A 711 14.43 34.28 4.74
CA SER A 711 15.85 34.65 4.70
C SER A 711 16.40 35.19 6.03
N GLN A 712 15.54 35.77 6.89
CA GLN A 712 15.92 36.41 8.15
C GLN A 712 15.36 35.71 9.40
N SER A 713 14.42 34.77 9.27
CA SER A 713 13.73 34.14 10.39
C SER A 713 13.36 32.70 10.06
N LYS A 714 13.59 31.79 11.00
CA LYS A 714 13.26 30.36 10.86
C LYS A 714 12.11 29.98 11.78
N LYS A 715 11.23 29.11 11.29
CA LYS A 715 10.09 28.61 12.08
C LYS A 715 10.58 27.60 13.11
N LYS A 716 10.25 27.82 14.39
CA LYS A 716 10.42 26.80 15.42
C LYS A 716 9.31 25.75 15.35
N VAL A 717 9.68 24.49 15.51
CA VAL A 717 8.78 23.33 15.45
C VAL A 717 9.20 22.28 16.47
N PHE A 718 8.25 21.40 16.80
CA PHE A 718 8.55 20.11 17.43
C PHE A 718 8.65 19.04 16.35
N GLN A 719 9.73 18.24 16.35
CA GLN A 719 9.96 17.23 15.30
C GLN A 719 9.72 15.82 15.80
N PHE A 720 9.09 14.98 14.97
CA PHE A 720 9.08 13.52 15.12
C PHE A 720 10.13 12.92 14.18
N GLN A 721 11.17 12.33 14.76
CA GLN A 721 12.29 11.73 14.05
C GLN A 721 12.14 10.21 13.99
N TYR A 722 11.97 9.66 12.79
CA TYR A 722 11.87 8.21 12.52
C TYR A 722 13.11 7.63 11.83
N ARG A 723 14.05 8.50 11.43
CA ARG A 723 15.12 8.16 10.49
C ARG A 723 16.41 7.64 11.13
N PHE A 724 16.61 7.87 12.43
CA PHE A 724 17.82 7.37 13.09
C PHE A 724 17.92 5.85 12.96
N PRO A 725 19.10 5.30 12.61
CA PRO A 725 19.26 3.89 12.24
C PRO A 725 18.82 2.93 13.34
N MET A 726 18.93 3.34 14.60
CA MET A 726 18.61 2.49 15.75
C MET A 726 17.12 2.51 16.14
N ILE A 727 16.28 3.36 15.53
CA ILE A 727 14.82 3.39 15.73
C ILE A 727 14.14 2.23 14.99
N GLY A 728 14.52 1.97 13.74
CA GLY A 728 13.88 0.98 12.87
C GLY A 728 12.53 1.47 12.31
N GLY A 729 11.80 0.57 11.64
CA GLY A 729 10.49 0.87 11.05
C GLY A 729 10.45 0.77 9.52
N PRO A 730 9.29 0.41 8.94
CA PRO A 730 9.16 0.06 7.53
C PRO A 730 9.32 1.29 6.65
N ALA A 731 9.70 1.08 5.40
CA ALA A 731 9.41 2.08 4.38
C ALA A 731 7.87 2.20 4.24
N PRO A 732 7.28 3.41 4.21
CA PRO A 732 7.94 4.72 4.09
C PRO A 732 8.40 5.33 5.41
N ILE A 733 7.91 4.87 6.56
CA ILE A 733 8.11 5.50 7.88
C ILE A 733 9.58 5.76 8.20
N GLY A 734 10.50 4.89 7.82
CA GLY A 734 11.95 5.13 7.96
C GLY A 734 12.51 6.34 7.20
N PHE A 735 11.73 6.91 6.28
CA PHE A 735 12.03 8.15 5.54
C PHE A 735 11.23 9.35 6.03
N CYS A 736 10.35 9.15 7.03
CA CYS A 736 9.45 10.15 7.57
C CYS A 736 10.19 11.08 8.53
N LEU A 737 9.79 12.34 8.51
CA LEU A 737 10.03 13.33 9.55
C LEU A 737 8.72 14.12 9.66
N ASP A 738 8.16 14.25 10.85
CA ASP A 738 6.99 15.11 11.01
C ASP A 738 7.38 16.37 11.77
N GLU A 739 6.71 17.48 11.48
CA GLU A 739 6.83 18.72 12.24
C GLU A 739 5.48 19.09 12.85
N LEU A 740 5.49 19.60 14.08
CA LEU A 740 4.28 19.85 14.86
C LEU A 740 4.31 21.23 15.50
N VAL A 741 3.18 21.93 15.44
CA VAL A 741 2.90 23.17 16.18
C VAL A 741 1.55 23.08 16.89
N GLU A 742 1.38 23.79 17.99
CA GLU A 742 0.10 23.94 18.69
C GLU A 742 -0.62 25.19 18.15
N ILE A 743 -1.88 25.02 17.75
CA ILE A 743 -2.69 26.09 17.13
C ILE A 743 -3.90 26.49 17.98
N ALA A 744 -4.32 25.62 18.88
CA ALA A 744 -5.27 25.90 19.96
C ALA A 744 -4.94 24.96 21.13
N ASP A 745 -5.44 25.27 22.33
CA ASP A 745 -5.16 24.50 23.53
C ASP A 745 -5.55 23.02 23.37
N GLY A 746 -4.54 22.14 23.29
CA GLY A 746 -4.73 20.70 23.08
C GLY A 746 -5.05 20.28 21.64
N LEU A 747 -4.89 21.19 20.67
CA LEU A 747 -5.05 20.94 19.23
C LEU A 747 -3.77 21.35 18.49
N PHE A 748 -3.13 20.35 17.89
CA PHE A 748 -1.86 20.51 17.18
C PHE A 748 -2.07 20.30 15.69
N LEU A 749 -1.37 21.11 14.89
CA LEU A 749 -1.26 20.97 13.46
C LEU A 749 0.11 20.38 13.11
N GLY A 750 0.10 19.26 12.42
CA GLY A 750 1.29 18.55 11.99
C GLY A 750 1.49 18.61 10.48
N GLN A 751 2.74 18.65 10.04
CA GLN A 751 3.18 18.46 8.67
C GLN A 751 3.83 17.09 8.53
N LEU A 752 3.38 16.32 7.55
CA LEU A 752 3.92 15.00 7.20
C LEU A 752 5.00 15.18 6.12
N ILE A 753 6.26 14.84 6.41
CA ILE A 753 7.39 15.14 5.52
C ILE A 753 8.18 13.86 5.24
N TYR A 754 8.55 13.64 3.98
CA TYR A 754 9.38 12.50 3.59
C TYR A 754 10.63 12.91 2.83
N ALA A 755 11.73 12.23 3.14
CA ALA A 755 12.92 12.25 2.30
C ALA A 755 12.64 11.52 1.00
N THR A 756 12.92 12.17 -0.13
CA THR A 756 12.71 11.58 -1.46
C THR A 756 14.01 11.04 -2.07
N ASN A 757 15.16 11.41 -1.52
CA ASN A 757 16.45 10.79 -1.85
C ASN A 757 16.65 9.47 -1.10
N LEU A 758 15.95 8.41 -1.53
CA LEU A 758 15.90 7.11 -0.84
C LEU A 758 17.23 6.35 -0.82
N ALA A 759 18.16 6.69 -1.72
CA ALA A 759 19.47 6.04 -1.81
C ALA A 759 20.43 6.52 -0.71
N LEU A 760 20.18 7.72 -0.15
CA LEU A 760 21.03 8.39 0.82
C LEU A 760 20.68 7.92 2.25
N PRO A 761 21.60 7.27 2.98
CA PRO A 761 21.41 6.93 4.39
C PRO A 761 21.11 8.18 5.21
N PHE A 762 20.41 8.04 6.33
CA PHE A 762 20.27 9.17 7.25
C PHE A 762 21.58 9.42 8.02
N SER A 763 21.94 10.69 8.18
CA SER A 763 22.97 11.21 9.06
C SER A 763 22.53 12.57 9.60
N SER A 764 22.67 12.80 10.91
CA SER A 764 22.37 14.08 11.55
C SER A 764 23.32 15.22 11.16
N SER A 765 24.48 14.91 10.58
CA SER A 765 25.46 15.91 10.11
C SER A 765 25.25 16.38 8.67
N VAL A 766 24.35 15.73 7.93
CA VAL A 766 24.05 16.06 6.54
C VAL A 766 23.03 17.19 6.48
N ASP A 767 23.23 18.14 5.57
CA ASP A 767 22.29 19.23 5.35
C ASP A 767 20.91 18.63 4.96
N PRO A 768 19.81 19.01 5.64
CA PRO A 768 18.49 18.48 5.34
C PRO A 768 18.09 18.59 3.86
N SER A 769 18.59 19.59 3.14
CA SER A 769 18.33 19.77 1.71
C SER A 769 18.84 18.62 0.84
N GLU A 770 19.89 17.89 1.23
CA GLU A 770 20.42 16.75 0.47
C GLU A 770 19.46 15.55 0.44
N TYR A 771 18.54 15.48 1.42
CA TYR A 771 17.51 14.45 1.47
C TYR A 771 16.32 14.71 0.56
N ASN A 772 16.24 15.91 -0.05
CA ASN A 772 15.12 16.36 -0.86
C ASN A 772 13.79 16.13 -0.15
N TYR A 773 13.67 16.64 1.07
CA TYR A 773 12.44 16.52 1.86
C TYR A 773 11.27 17.22 1.14
N GLN A 774 10.12 16.55 1.13
CA GLN A 774 8.88 17.07 0.57
C GLN A 774 7.73 16.94 1.56
N LEU A 775 6.82 17.90 1.51
CA LEU A 775 5.57 17.86 2.28
C LEU A 775 4.59 16.90 1.61
N PHE A 776 3.98 16.00 2.40
CA PHE A 776 3.00 15.01 1.95
C PHE A 776 1.61 15.25 2.54
N GLY A 777 1.44 16.30 3.35
CA GLY A 777 0.14 16.70 3.85
C GLY A 777 0.18 17.19 5.29
N TYR A 778 -1.03 17.36 5.82
CA TYR A 778 -1.29 17.86 7.16
C TYR A 778 -2.15 16.86 7.94
N PHE A 779 -1.83 16.74 9.22
CA PHE A 779 -2.60 15.98 10.18
C PHE A 779 -2.85 16.83 11.41
N VAL A 780 -3.80 16.43 12.25
CA VAL A 780 -3.99 17.02 13.57
C VAL A 780 -3.82 16.00 14.67
N LEU A 781 -3.33 16.48 15.81
CA LEU A 781 -3.37 15.76 17.08
C LEU A 781 -4.32 16.47 18.02
N LEU A 782 -5.20 15.71 18.65
CA LEU A 782 -6.37 16.18 19.37
C LEU A 782 -6.35 15.59 20.77
N ASP A 783 -6.56 16.43 21.77
CA ASP A 783 -6.88 15.95 23.11
C ASP A 783 -8.32 15.39 23.18
N ASP A 784 -8.73 14.88 24.35
CA ASP A 784 -9.99 14.16 24.49
C ASP A 784 -11.23 15.02 24.21
N ASP A 785 -11.20 16.33 24.50
CA ASP A 785 -12.34 17.20 24.21
C ASP A 785 -12.44 17.47 22.71
N TRP A 786 -11.30 17.71 22.08
CA TRP A 786 -11.24 17.89 20.64
C TRP A 786 -11.65 16.62 19.88
N GLN A 787 -11.29 15.43 20.39
CA GLN A 787 -11.70 14.16 19.78
C GLN A 787 -13.22 13.95 19.89
N LYS A 788 -13.86 14.30 21.01
CA LYS A 788 -15.35 14.27 21.10
C LYS A 788 -15.99 15.19 20.06
N HIS A 789 -15.44 16.40 19.90
CA HIS A 789 -15.94 17.34 18.91
C HIS A 789 -15.71 16.84 17.47
N ARG A 790 -14.53 16.30 17.17
CA ARG A 790 -14.18 15.67 15.88
C ARG A 790 -15.20 14.61 15.47
N LEU A 791 -15.49 13.67 16.38
CA LEU A 791 -16.46 12.60 16.14
C LEU A 791 -17.86 13.16 15.86
N ALA A 792 -18.24 14.24 16.54
CA ALA A 792 -19.55 14.86 16.37
C ALA A 792 -19.71 15.59 15.03
N ILE A 793 -18.67 16.32 14.60
CA ILE A 793 -18.67 17.04 13.30
C ILE A 793 -18.29 16.11 12.13
N LYS A 794 -18.04 14.84 12.42
CA LYS A 794 -17.64 13.81 11.47
C LYS A 794 -16.38 14.15 10.64
N LEU A 795 -15.42 14.86 11.23
CA LEU A 795 -14.16 15.17 10.55
C LEU A 795 -13.34 13.88 10.42
N ASP A 796 -13.10 13.44 9.19
CA ASP A 796 -12.33 12.22 8.89
C ASP A 796 -12.95 10.95 9.54
N THR A 797 -14.28 10.86 9.57
CA THR A 797 -15.06 9.69 10.05
C THR A 797 -16.11 9.27 9.02
N LEU A 798 -16.45 7.97 8.95
CA LEU A 798 -17.18 7.37 7.82
C LEU A 798 -18.66 7.06 8.08
N ASP A 799 -19.25 7.67 9.11
CA ASP A 799 -20.68 7.49 9.45
C ASP A 799 -21.63 8.18 8.46
#